data_AF-A0A3B0XKI7-F1
#
_entry.id   AF-A0A3B0XKI7-F1
#
_cell.length_a   1.000
_cell.length_b   1.000
_cell.length_c   1.000
_cell.angle_alpha   90.00
_cell.angle_beta   90.00
_cell.angle_gamma   90.00
#
_symmetry.space_group_name_H-M   'P 1'
#
loop_
_entity.id
_entity.type
_entity.pdbx_description
1 polymer ?
#
loop_
_entity_poly.entity_id
_entity_poly.type
_entity_poly.pdbx_seq_one_letter_code
_entity_poly.pdbx_strand_id
1 'polypeptide(L)'
;MDPIIKNRAYDFIRQIVLSVVIFMSGNTSSFAAADRIAIAQTPLFLGAGVQPNVFFVSDDSGSMDWETMMPSHWRYDAYDSDRLRSGEFRDYGATIVEDGVWRAAEFAGTDSMDAAYEYLYDNADNVYPNGCNGGRGRAEICGDATNSPFDVDWRARSSGLNKVFYNANIEYKPWSGPCGNGDCADAVFTDARSDPYSTQPGNAISRNLATNGNGQSGAFIYDVWIDDSGYDLGEAHPDSGPRFNETGYAASELKTGAAGLAADLANGEVDLWDSHMRFTVDATQINVKLFTYNPVPIAGATQGLNENTNFLDINLTGAACYNILGNDAMVRSIRNNIIDSSTSASTLAAAAGAPGCRTIVETRQNIANWYQYYRRRAFPVKNAVAAVIDAQPNFRYGMTLLNENTSNTGGIFIEVPLQSVNNVTTHNLKIKEDYFAYRQGSNGTPLRNALQMAGEYYSNNLTNREDPIKYSCQKNFTILFTDGFWNGADPANIGNNDGDSTPRTVADVAYKYYIDDINNNPLFNTGPTNGNDVERDDTESDLPNTGTDNNPTTFQHMVTFAVAFGVTGKLVDSDTDEDDYPDVDYAGNSWGGDPAKNGNWGTAASGPDKIDDLWHAAYNTGGTFASASTPDEITQRLINAISNIAKRQSSASAVALNSGTLNANSRLYQAAFNSSNWSGSLRSIPIQDGPVDENPE
;
A
#
# COMPACT_ATOMS: atom_id res chain seq x y z
N MET A 1 36.39 -6.89 96.92
CA MET A 1 37.05 -6.13 95.83
C MET A 1 37.61 -7.19 94.92
N ASP A 2 36.87 -7.60 93.90
CA ASP A 2 37.14 -8.91 93.29
C ASP A 2 37.38 -8.87 91.78
N PRO A 3 38.29 -9.72 91.29
CA PRO A 3 39.14 -9.46 90.12
C PRO A 3 38.44 -9.80 88.80
N ILE A 4 37.10 -9.77 88.76
CA ILE A 4 36.29 -10.33 87.69
C ILE A 4 35.99 -9.31 86.57
N ILE A 5 36.19 -8.01 86.81
CA ILE A 5 35.91 -6.95 85.81
C ILE A 5 37.16 -6.55 85.00
N LYS A 6 38.40 -6.81 85.48
CA LYS A 6 39.63 -6.51 84.72
C LYS A 6 40.01 -7.55 83.65
N ASN A 7 39.53 -8.80 83.75
CA ASN A 7 39.87 -9.86 82.79
C ASN A 7 38.98 -9.94 81.54
N ARG A 8 37.82 -9.25 81.50
CA ARG A 8 36.95 -9.22 80.29
C ARG A 8 37.29 -8.14 79.26
N ALA A 9 38.12 -7.15 79.62
CA ALA A 9 38.58 -6.12 78.68
C ALA A 9 39.81 -6.55 77.86
N TYR A 10 40.63 -7.49 78.37
CA TYR A 10 41.84 -7.97 77.69
C TYR A 10 41.57 -9.04 76.61
N ASP A 11 40.51 -9.85 76.75
CA ASP A 11 40.15 -10.86 75.73
C ASP A 11 39.41 -10.27 74.51
N PHE A 12 38.72 -9.14 74.66
CA PHE A 12 38.02 -8.47 73.54
C PHE A 12 38.99 -7.73 72.60
N ILE A 13 40.10 -7.19 73.11
CA ILE A 13 41.14 -6.54 72.28
C ILE A 13 42.02 -7.58 71.56
N ARG A 14 42.17 -8.79 72.11
CA ARG A 14 42.98 -9.86 71.50
C ARG A 14 42.31 -10.52 70.28
N GLN A 15 40.97 -10.55 70.21
CA GLN A 15 40.25 -11.08 69.04
C GLN A 15 40.15 -10.06 67.88
N ILE A 16 40.19 -8.75 68.15
CA ILE A 16 40.16 -7.73 67.10
C ILE A 16 41.53 -7.59 66.40
N VAL A 17 42.66 -7.79 67.11
CA VAL A 17 44.01 -7.67 66.52
C VAL A 17 44.41 -8.93 65.73
N LEU A 18 43.95 -10.12 66.09
CA LEU A 18 44.25 -11.36 65.34
C LEU A 18 43.46 -11.48 64.03
N SER A 19 42.35 -10.74 63.89
CA SER A 19 41.49 -10.73 62.69
C SER A 19 41.96 -9.74 61.62
N VAL A 20 42.75 -8.72 61.98
CA VAL A 20 43.23 -7.67 61.05
C VAL A 20 44.62 -7.99 60.46
N VAL A 21 45.45 -8.79 61.12
CA VAL A 21 46.81 -9.12 60.64
C VAL A 21 46.84 -10.28 59.63
N ILE A 22 45.79 -11.10 59.53
CA ILE A 22 45.65 -12.07 58.41
C ILE A 22 45.19 -11.36 57.12
N PHE A 23 44.72 -10.11 57.22
CA PHE A 23 44.11 -9.40 56.09
C PHE A 23 45.07 -8.50 55.28
N MET A 24 46.34 -8.32 55.67
CA MET A 24 47.30 -7.56 54.84
C MET A 24 48.74 -8.10 54.92
N SER A 25 49.24 -8.47 53.72
CA SER A 25 50.64 -8.68 53.30
C SER A 25 51.24 -10.10 53.41
N GLY A 26 51.57 -10.71 52.26
CA GLY A 26 52.53 -11.83 52.22
C GLY A 26 52.44 -12.89 51.12
N ASN A 27 52.23 -12.50 49.86
CA ASN A 27 52.57 -13.15 48.58
C ASN A 27 53.17 -14.59 48.50
N THR A 28 52.66 -15.29 47.46
CA THR A 28 53.30 -16.25 46.53
C THR A 28 53.54 -17.70 46.95
N SER A 29 52.71 -18.62 46.42
CA SER A 29 53.13 -19.83 45.70
C SER A 29 51.92 -20.46 44.99
N SER A 30 52.10 -20.67 43.68
CA SER A 30 51.11 -20.96 42.65
C SER A 30 50.34 -22.27 42.83
N PHE A 31 49.02 -22.20 42.65
CA PHE A 31 48.29 -23.15 41.80
C PHE A 31 47.24 -22.35 41.02
N ALA A 32 47.37 -22.34 39.70
CA ALA A 32 46.42 -21.74 38.79
C ALA A 32 45.07 -22.47 38.91
N ALA A 33 44.12 -21.88 39.64
CA ALA A 33 42.72 -22.12 39.38
C ALA A 33 42.35 -21.18 38.24
N ALA A 34 42.07 -21.74 37.07
CA ALA A 34 41.47 -21.00 35.97
C ALA A 34 40.22 -20.30 36.51
N ASP A 35 40.27 -18.98 36.57
CA ASP A 35 39.11 -18.17 36.91
C ASP A 35 38.07 -18.50 35.84
N ARG A 36 36.94 -19.08 36.26
CA ARG A 36 35.87 -19.37 35.32
C ARG A 36 35.41 -18.03 34.81
N ILE A 37 35.56 -17.80 33.50
CA ILE A 37 34.93 -16.68 32.80
C ILE A 37 33.50 -16.59 33.33
N ALA A 38 33.21 -15.57 34.13
CA ALA A 38 31.87 -15.26 34.56
C ALA A 38 31.15 -14.67 33.34
N ILE A 39 30.74 -15.54 32.43
CA ILE A 39 29.84 -15.17 31.34
C ILE A 39 28.56 -14.69 32.02
N ALA A 40 28.19 -13.44 31.73
CA ALA A 40 27.00 -12.80 32.25
C ALA A 40 25.81 -13.78 32.17
N GLN A 41 25.28 -14.16 33.34
CA GLN A 41 24.13 -15.06 33.46
C GLN A 41 22.80 -14.33 33.24
N THR A 42 22.87 -13.01 33.11
CA THR A 42 21.80 -12.15 32.61
C THR A 42 22.12 -11.84 31.15
N PRO A 43 21.24 -12.20 30.21
CA PRO A 43 21.45 -11.85 28.82
C PRO A 43 21.59 -10.33 28.69
N LEU A 44 22.69 -9.90 28.08
CA LEU A 44 22.94 -8.51 27.69
C LEU A 44 22.06 -8.24 26.46
N PHE A 45 20.74 -8.30 26.64
CA PHE A 45 19.81 -8.01 25.57
C PHE A 45 19.92 -6.53 25.21
N LEU A 46 20.08 -6.31 23.90
CA LEU A 46 20.14 -5.02 23.21
C LEU A 46 21.49 -4.30 23.36
N GLY A 47 22.50 -4.77 22.63
CA GLY A 47 23.33 -3.78 21.93
C GLY A 47 22.38 -2.95 21.07
N ALA A 48 22.33 -1.63 21.29
CA ALA A 48 21.44 -0.77 20.52
C ALA A 48 21.77 -0.92 19.03
N GLY A 49 20.90 -1.59 18.27
CA GLY A 49 20.98 -1.58 16.83
C GLY A 49 20.89 -0.14 16.34
N VAL A 50 21.66 0.21 15.31
CA VAL A 50 21.51 1.52 14.67
C VAL A 50 20.10 1.59 14.08
N GLN A 51 19.31 2.57 14.53
CA GLN A 51 17.96 2.78 14.00
C GLN A 51 18.04 3.09 12.51
N PRO A 52 17.20 2.45 11.66
CA PRO A 52 17.22 2.70 10.24
C PRO A 52 16.62 4.07 9.93
N ASN A 53 17.00 4.58 8.77
CA ASN A 53 16.30 5.68 8.13
C ASN A 53 15.16 5.12 7.28
N VAL A 54 13.97 5.69 7.41
CA VAL A 54 12.85 5.42 6.52
C VAL A 54 12.38 6.73 5.93
N PHE A 55 12.43 6.86 4.61
CA PHE A 55 12.07 8.08 3.90
C PHE A 55 10.84 7.83 3.03
N PHE A 56 9.73 8.49 3.37
CA PHE A 56 8.51 8.42 2.56
C PHE A 56 8.62 9.37 1.37
N VAL A 57 8.33 8.86 0.18
CA VAL A 57 8.18 9.65 -1.03
C VAL A 57 6.75 9.47 -1.49
N SER A 58 5.90 10.48 -1.28
CA SER A 58 4.47 10.39 -1.60
C SER A 58 4.13 11.09 -2.91
N ASP A 59 3.25 10.45 -3.67
CA ASP A 59 2.60 11.03 -4.85
C ASP A 59 1.72 12.24 -4.50
N ASP A 60 2.10 13.39 -5.04
CA ASP A 60 1.35 14.65 -5.00
C ASP A 60 0.83 15.06 -6.40
N SER A 61 0.73 14.11 -7.34
CA SER A 61 0.11 14.33 -8.65
C SER A 61 -1.39 14.58 -8.54
N GLY A 62 -1.97 15.25 -9.53
CA GLY A 62 -3.40 15.56 -9.50
C GLY A 62 -4.31 14.33 -9.53
N SER A 63 -3.82 13.19 -10.04
CA SER A 63 -4.57 11.95 -10.05
C SER A 63 -4.80 11.34 -8.67
N MET A 64 -3.99 11.73 -7.68
CA MET A 64 -4.21 11.33 -6.30
C MET A 64 -5.46 11.98 -5.67
N ASP A 65 -6.02 13.05 -6.25
CA ASP A 65 -7.30 13.65 -5.82
C ASP A 65 -8.53 12.92 -6.38
N TRP A 66 -8.37 12.05 -7.37
CA TRP A 66 -9.47 11.45 -8.11
C TRP A 66 -10.29 10.45 -7.27
N GLU A 67 -11.55 10.29 -7.65
CA GLU A 67 -12.54 9.37 -7.05
C GLU A 67 -12.78 8.13 -7.93
N THR A 68 -11.93 7.94 -8.93
CA THR A 68 -11.90 6.74 -9.78
C THR A 68 -10.53 6.10 -9.68
N MET A 69 -10.47 4.77 -9.63
CA MET A 69 -9.26 3.98 -9.89
C MET A 69 -9.68 2.67 -10.54
N MET A 70 -9.56 2.63 -11.87
CA MET A 70 -9.97 1.49 -12.67
C MET A 70 -8.76 0.64 -13.07
N PRO A 71 -8.75 -0.68 -12.78
CA PRO A 71 -7.79 -1.58 -13.41
C PRO A 71 -8.06 -1.67 -14.92
N SER A 72 -7.23 -2.42 -15.64
CA SER A 72 -7.47 -2.72 -17.05
C SER A 72 -8.88 -3.30 -17.24
N HIS A 73 -9.68 -2.69 -18.13
CA HIS A 73 -11.05 -3.13 -18.39
C HIS A 73 -11.51 -2.76 -19.79
N TRP A 74 -12.48 -3.51 -20.29
CA TRP A 74 -13.18 -3.17 -21.52
C TRP A 74 -14.12 -1.99 -21.29
N ARG A 75 -14.11 -1.04 -22.24
CA ARG A 75 -15.12 0.03 -22.28
C ARG A 75 -16.53 -0.55 -22.38
N TYR A 76 -17.49 0.21 -21.86
CA TYR A 76 -18.92 -0.14 -21.93
C TYR A 76 -19.43 -0.39 -23.35
N ASP A 77 -18.84 0.26 -24.36
CA ASP A 77 -19.23 0.14 -25.77
C ASP A 77 -18.82 -1.20 -26.40
N ALA A 78 -17.90 -1.94 -25.78
CA ALA A 78 -17.60 -3.32 -26.17
C ALA A 78 -18.76 -4.27 -25.81
N TYR A 79 -19.52 -3.95 -24.76
CA TYR A 79 -20.64 -4.76 -24.27
C TYR A 79 -22.00 -4.31 -24.81
N ASP A 80 -22.22 -3.00 -24.95
CA ASP A 80 -23.49 -2.44 -25.42
C ASP A 80 -23.50 -2.26 -26.95
N SER A 81 -24.56 -2.75 -27.60
CA SER A 81 -24.77 -2.56 -29.04
C SER A 81 -25.58 -1.30 -29.38
N ASP A 82 -26.24 -0.68 -28.38
CA ASP A 82 -26.97 0.59 -28.51
C ASP A 82 -26.29 1.70 -27.68
N ARG A 83 -25.04 1.95 -28.04
CA ARG A 83 -24.02 2.73 -27.31
C ARG A 83 -24.45 4.15 -26.87
N LEU A 84 -25.45 4.74 -27.52
CA LEU A 84 -26.01 6.06 -27.20
C LEU A 84 -27.54 6.14 -27.39
N ARG A 85 -28.26 5.00 -27.32
CA ARG A 85 -29.74 4.93 -27.32
C ARG A 85 -30.44 5.64 -28.50
N SER A 86 -29.85 5.70 -29.70
CA SER A 86 -30.47 6.38 -30.85
C SER A 86 -29.85 6.13 -32.25
N GLY A 87 -29.04 5.08 -32.43
CA GLY A 87 -28.75 4.50 -33.76
C GLY A 87 -27.87 5.31 -34.72
N GLU A 88 -27.28 6.42 -34.29
CA GLU A 88 -26.15 7.04 -34.99
C GLU A 88 -24.85 6.76 -34.23
N PHE A 89 -23.71 6.86 -34.92
CA PHE A 89 -22.32 6.81 -34.41
C PHE A 89 -21.49 5.53 -34.67
N ARG A 90 -20.17 5.77 -34.72
CA ARG A 90 -19.12 4.92 -35.28
C ARG A 90 -18.74 3.79 -34.34
N ASP A 91 -18.41 2.65 -34.93
CA ASP A 91 -17.77 1.54 -34.23
C ASP A 91 -16.28 1.85 -33.98
N TYR A 92 -15.89 1.98 -32.71
CA TYR A 92 -14.49 2.08 -32.30
C TYR A 92 -13.85 0.69 -32.08
N GLY A 93 -14.63 -0.39 -32.15
CA GLY A 93 -14.19 -1.74 -31.76
C GLY A 93 -14.02 -1.90 -30.25
N ALA A 94 -13.83 -3.14 -29.80
CA ALA A 94 -13.53 -3.43 -28.41
C ALA A 94 -12.21 -2.76 -28.01
N THR A 95 -12.27 -1.80 -27.09
CA THR A 95 -11.10 -1.04 -26.62
C THR A 95 -10.92 -1.25 -25.12
N ILE A 96 -9.69 -1.63 -24.75
CA ILE A 96 -9.27 -1.72 -23.34
C ILE A 96 -8.84 -0.34 -22.85
N VAL A 97 -9.21 -0.02 -21.62
CA VAL A 97 -8.81 1.18 -20.89
C VAL A 97 -7.80 0.80 -19.83
N GLU A 98 -6.62 1.42 -19.86
CA GLU A 98 -5.49 1.09 -18.97
C GLU A 98 -4.88 2.32 -18.29
N ASP A 99 -5.59 3.44 -18.28
CA ASP A 99 -5.11 4.73 -17.78
C ASP A 99 -5.64 5.10 -16.39
N GLY A 100 -6.28 4.13 -15.71
CA GLY A 100 -6.78 4.30 -14.35
C GLY A 100 -8.06 5.14 -14.23
N VAL A 101 -8.60 5.70 -15.32
CA VAL A 101 -9.82 6.51 -15.28
C VAL A 101 -11.04 5.75 -15.79
N TRP A 102 -12.21 6.18 -15.32
CA TRP A 102 -13.47 5.64 -15.83
C TRP A 102 -13.80 6.26 -17.18
N ARG A 103 -13.98 5.44 -18.21
CA ARG A 103 -14.38 5.92 -19.54
C ARG A 103 -15.80 5.48 -19.88
N ALA A 104 -16.73 6.42 -19.86
CA ALA A 104 -18.15 6.20 -20.14
C ALA A 104 -18.71 7.22 -21.15
N ALA A 105 -19.99 7.10 -21.49
CA ALA A 105 -20.67 8.05 -22.37
C ALA A 105 -20.76 9.45 -21.75
N GLU A 106 -20.76 10.46 -22.60
CA GLU A 106 -21.01 11.87 -22.29
C GLU A 106 -22.44 12.22 -22.72
N PHE A 107 -23.24 12.81 -21.82
CA PHE A 107 -24.62 13.26 -22.13
C PHE A 107 -24.80 14.78 -22.03
N ALA A 108 -23.71 15.55 -22.08
CA ALA A 108 -23.73 16.98 -21.76
C ALA A 108 -23.11 17.84 -22.87
N GLY A 109 -23.93 18.16 -23.88
CA GLY A 109 -23.65 19.19 -24.87
C GLY A 109 -23.66 18.68 -26.31
N THR A 110 -22.90 17.62 -26.61
CA THR A 110 -22.81 17.03 -27.95
C THR A 110 -22.99 15.51 -27.98
N ASP A 111 -23.44 14.90 -26.87
CA ASP A 111 -23.64 13.47 -26.64
C ASP A 111 -22.62 12.57 -27.36
N SER A 112 -21.59 12.14 -26.64
CA SER A 112 -20.45 11.43 -27.23
C SER A 112 -20.15 10.13 -26.50
N MET A 113 -19.47 9.20 -27.19
CA MET A 113 -19.04 7.94 -26.55
C MET A 113 -17.75 8.08 -25.74
N ASP A 114 -17.10 9.25 -25.75
CA ASP A 114 -15.72 9.43 -25.31
C ASP A 114 -15.60 10.50 -24.22
N ALA A 115 -16.12 10.19 -23.03
CA ALA A 115 -15.77 10.90 -21.81
C ALA A 115 -14.86 10.05 -20.93
N ALA A 116 -13.97 10.73 -20.21
CA ALA A 116 -13.20 10.16 -19.11
C ALA A 116 -13.59 10.92 -17.84
N TYR A 117 -13.85 10.20 -16.75
CA TYR A 117 -14.34 10.75 -15.49
C TYR A 117 -13.32 10.52 -14.38
N GLU A 118 -12.91 11.63 -13.75
CA GLU A 118 -11.97 11.65 -12.63
C GLU A 118 -12.70 11.73 -11.29
N TYR A 119 -13.92 12.30 -11.29
CA TYR A 119 -14.75 12.48 -10.11
C TYR A 119 -16.15 11.93 -10.34
N LEU A 120 -16.72 11.33 -9.30
CA LEU A 120 -18.12 10.95 -9.27
C LEU A 120 -18.97 12.12 -8.77
N TYR A 121 -18.42 12.92 -7.85
CA TYR A 121 -19.10 14.03 -7.18
C TYR A 121 -18.57 15.40 -7.62
N ASP A 122 -19.47 16.37 -7.79
CA ASP A 122 -19.16 17.78 -8.06
C ASP A 122 -18.90 18.55 -6.76
N ASN A 123 -17.76 18.28 -6.14
CA ASN A 123 -17.33 19.02 -4.96
C ASN A 123 -16.44 20.21 -5.37
N ALA A 124 -16.68 21.38 -4.76
CA ALA A 124 -15.96 22.61 -5.12
C ALA A 124 -14.47 22.61 -4.74
N ASP A 125 -14.01 21.63 -3.96
CA ASP A 125 -12.60 21.44 -3.61
C ASP A 125 -11.85 20.46 -4.53
N ASN A 126 -12.52 19.85 -5.51
CA ASN A 126 -11.86 19.02 -6.51
C ASN A 126 -10.76 19.79 -7.24
N VAL A 127 -9.59 19.16 -7.45
CA VAL A 127 -8.43 19.80 -8.08
C VAL A 127 -8.73 20.25 -9.51
N TYR A 128 -9.53 19.47 -10.25
CA TYR A 128 -9.89 19.76 -11.64
C TYR A 128 -11.33 20.29 -11.75
N PRO A 129 -11.52 21.57 -12.15
CA PRO A 129 -12.85 22.17 -12.31
C PRO A 129 -13.53 21.82 -13.65
N ASN A 130 -12.99 20.85 -14.40
CA ASN A 130 -13.46 20.46 -15.73
C ASN A 130 -14.93 20.01 -15.76
N GLY A 131 -15.68 20.52 -16.74
CA GLY A 131 -17.04 20.07 -17.01
C GLY A 131 -17.05 18.79 -17.85
N CYS A 132 -18.19 18.51 -18.48
CA CYS A 132 -18.36 17.28 -19.27
C CYS A 132 -17.59 17.29 -20.58
N ASN A 133 -17.32 18.50 -21.11
CA ASN A 133 -16.56 18.70 -22.33
C ASN A 133 -15.05 18.70 -22.03
N GLY A 134 -14.29 17.80 -22.64
CA GLY A 134 -12.81 17.85 -22.63
C GLY A 134 -12.08 16.63 -22.03
N GLY A 135 -12.73 15.47 -21.94
CA GLY A 135 -12.07 14.20 -21.62
C GLY A 135 -11.64 14.01 -20.17
N ARG A 136 -12.09 14.87 -19.24
CA ARG A 136 -11.84 14.81 -17.80
C ARG A 136 -13.03 15.39 -17.03
N GLY A 137 -14.16 14.70 -17.03
CA GLY A 137 -15.42 15.18 -16.48
C GLY A 137 -15.67 14.76 -15.03
N ARG A 138 -16.75 15.33 -14.47
CA ARG A 138 -17.35 14.93 -13.20
C ARG A 138 -18.70 14.29 -13.49
N ALA A 139 -18.86 13.02 -13.14
CA ALA A 139 -20.02 12.25 -13.56
C ALA A 139 -21.34 12.90 -13.13
N GLU A 140 -21.36 13.54 -11.95
CA GLU A 140 -22.56 14.13 -11.37
C GLU A 140 -23.25 15.19 -12.24
N ILE A 141 -22.47 16.01 -12.95
CA ILE A 141 -23.01 17.10 -13.78
C ILE A 141 -23.12 16.71 -15.25
N CYS A 142 -22.79 15.48 -15.61
CA CYS A 142 -22.68 15.01 -16.99
C CYS A 142 -23.85 14.15 -17.46
N GLY A 143 -25.00 14.32 -16.82
CA GLY A 143 -26.29 13.79 -17.29
C GLY A 143 -27.17 14.85 -17.95
N ASP A 144 -28.14 14.37 -18.72
CA ASP A 144 -29.28 15.13 -19.23
C ASP A 144 -30.56 14.82 -18.42
N ALA A 145 -31.73 15.24 -18.91
CA ALA A 145 -33.01 15.01 -18.20
C ALA A 145 -33.45 13.53 -18.13
N THR A 146 -32.79 12.65 -18.86
CA THR A 146 -33.19 11.27 -19.15
C THR A 146 -32.07 10.24 -19.03
N ASN A 147 -30.80 10.65 -19.13
CA ASN A 147 -29.63 9.78 -19.15
C ASN A 147 -28.47 10.39 -18.38
N SER A 148 -27.58 9.52 -17.94
CA SER A 148 -26.32 9.88 -17.32
C SER A 148 -25.27 8.79 -17.56
N PRO A 149 -23.98 9.08 -17.31
CA PRO A 149 -22.91 8.10 -17.49
C PRO A 149 -23.14 6.85 -16.64
N PHE A 150 -23.80 7.04 -15.50
CA PHE A 150 -24.21 6.03 -14.54
C PHE A 150 -25.32 5.07 -15.01
N ASP A 151 -26.06 5.44 -16.05
CA ASP A 151 -27.12 4.64 -16.67
C ASP A 151 -26.60 3.75 -17.82
N VAL A 152 -25.38 3.99 -18.29
CA VAL A 152 -24.73 3.16 -19.32
C VAL A 152 -23.62 2.28 -18.76
N ASP A 153 -22.97 2.71 -17.69
CA ASP A 153 -21.92 1.94 -17.04
C ASP A 153 -22.05 2.05 -15.52
N TRP A 154 -22.67 1.03 -14.93
CA TRP A 154 -22.89 0.95 -13.49
C TRP A 154 -21.60 0.65 -12.71
N ARG A 155 -20.56 0.12 -13.40
CA ARG A 155 -19.37 -0.45 -12.76
C ARG A 155 -18.57 0.57 -11.97
N ALA A 156 -18.73 1.87 -12.26
CA ALA A 156 -18.12 2.94 -11.46
C ALA A 156 -18.60 3.04 -10.01
N ARG A 157 -19.78 2.48 -9.70
CA ARG A 157 -20.33 2.37 -8.34
C ARG A 157 -20.10 0.98 -7.72
N SER A 158 -19.24 0.17 -8.32
CA SER A 158 -18.83 -1.13 -7.79
C SER A 158 -17.35 -1.08 -7.43
N SER A 159 -17.02 -1.49 -6.21
CA SER A 159 -15.62 -1.67 -5.79
C SER A 159 -14.91 -2.81 -6.54
N GLY A 160 -15.67 -3.64 -7.26
CA GLY A 160 -15.12 -4.64 -8.17
C GLY A 160 -14.26 -4.00 -9.24
N LEU A 161 -14.74 -2.92 -9.87
CA LEU A 161 -14.01 -2.20 -10.90
C LEU A 161 -13.36 -0.92 -10.34
N ASN A 162 -14.12 -0.04 -9.69
CA ASN A 162 -13.58 1.18 -9.11
C ASN A 162 -12.98 0.92 -7.73
N LYS A 163 -11.67 0.70 -7.65
CA LYS A 163 -11.01 0.26 -6.40
C LYS A 163 -11.07 1.27 -5.24
N VAL A 164 -11.27 2.57 -5.53
CA VAL A 164 -11.50 3.59 -4.48
C VAL A 164 -12.96 3.70 -4.04
N PHE A 165 -13.90 3.09 -4.76
CA PHE A 165 -15.32 3.18 -4.42
C PHE A 165 -15.67 2.35 -3.17
N TYR A 166 -16.84 2.63 -2.60
CA TYR A 166 -17.30 1.97 -1.39
C TYR A 166 -17.35 0.45 -1.57
N ASN A 167 -16.66 -0.27 -0.68
CA ASN A 167 -16.66 -1.72 -0.62
C ASN A 167 -17.36 -2.20 0.65
N ALA A 168 -18.44 -2.96 0.48
CA ALA A 168 -19.19 -3.51 1.61
C ALA A 168 -18.40 -4.58 2.39
N ASN A 169 -17.29 -5.11 1.91
CA ASN A 169 -16.45 -6.03 2.67
C ASN A 169 -15.58 -5.33 3.72
N ILE A 170 -15.39 -4.01 3.60
CA ILE A 170 -14.45 -3.24 4.42
C ILE A 170 -15.20 -2.53 5.54
N GLU A 171 -14.59 -2.46 6.73
CA GLU A 171 -15.05 -1.62 7.83
C GLU A 171 -14.19 -0.33 7.86
N TYR A 172 -14.71 0.74 7.27
CA TYR A 172 -14.05 2.03 7.20
C TYR A 172 -14.13 2.76 8.55
N LYS A 173 -12.96 3.15 9.05
CA LYS A 173 -12.79 3.87 10.32
C LYS A 173 -12.26 5.28 10.08
N PRO A 174 -12.51 6.25 10.96
CA PRO A 174 -11.83 7.54 10.91
C PRO A 174 -10.31 7.36 10.80
N TRP A 175 -9.62 8.29 10.14
CA TRP A 175 -8.16 8.21 10.02
C TRP A 175 -7.49 8.11 11.40
N SER A 176 -6.39 7.36 11.46
CA SER A 176 -5.56 7.24 12.67
C SER A 176 -4.69 8.49 12.93
N GLY A 177 -4.67 9.44 11.99
CA GLY A 177 -3.94 10.70 12.11
C GLY A 177 -4.80 11.87 12.63
N PRO A 178 -4.20 13.06 12.76
CA PRO A 178 -4.92 14.24 13.23
C PRO A 178 -5.93 14.73 12.17
N CYS A 179 -7.09 15.21 12.61
CA CYS A 179 -8.07 15.93 11.79
C CYS A 179 -8.07 17.44 12.13
N GLY A 180 -6.88 18.01 12.30
CA GLY A 180 -6.68 19.37 12.77
C GLY A 180 -6.42 19.43 14.28
N ASN A 181 -7.34 19.98 15.07
CA ASN A 181 -7.16 20.20 16.51
C ASN A 181 -7.41 18.95 17.39
N GLY A 182 -7.34 17.75 16.83
CA GLY A 182 -7.57 16.49 17.55
C GLY A 182 -7.71 15.29 16.62
N ASP A 183 -8.08 14.16 17.22
CA ASP A 183 -8.29 12.90 16.52
C ASP A 183 -9.51 12.96 15.61
N CYS A 184 -9.48 12.18 14.54
CA CYS A 184 -10.61 12.05 13.63
C CYS A 184 -11.78 11.30 14.30
N ALA A 185 -12.99 11.85 14.17
CA ALA A 185 -14.22 11.25 14.69
C ALA A 185 -15.03 10.58 13.58
N ASP A 186 -16.00 9.74 13.95
CA ASP A 186 -16.95 9.15 13.00
C ASP A 186 -17.62 10.23 12.14
N ALA A 187 -17.62 10.01 10.83
CA ALA A 187 -18.30 10.88 9.88
C ALA A 187 -19.83 10.75 10.04
N VAL A 188 -20.56 11.80 9.70
CA VAL A 188 -22.02 11.83 9.82
C VAL A 188 -22.62 11.61 8.44
N PHE A 189 -23.44 10.57 8.25
CA PHE A 189 -24.01 10.21 6.94
C PHE A 189 -24.78 11.36 6.24
N THR A 190 -25.38 12.26 7.01
CA THR A 190 -26.12 13.42 6.48
C THR A 190 -25.28 14.70 6.38
N ASP A 191 -24.00 14.67 6.80
CA ASP A 191 -23.08 15.81 6.85
C ASP A 191 -21.63 15.34 6.64
N ALA A 192 -21.41 14.44 5.68
CA ALA A 192 -20.10 13.85 5.44
C ALA A 192 -19.23 14.85 4.68
N ARG A 193 -18.07 15.19 5.23
CA ARG A 193 -17.18 16.22 4.67
C ARG A 193 -16.42 15.71 3.45
N SER A 194 -16.13 16.63 2.53
CA SER A 194 -15.29 16.36 1.35
C SER A 194 -13.83 16.17 1.76
N ASP A 195 -13.36 16.85 2.80
CA ASP A 195 -12.05 16.58 3.41
C ASP A 195 -12.17 16.67 4.94
N PRO A 196 -11.64 15.69 5.70
CA PRO A 196 -11.80 15.67 7.13
C PRO A 196 -10.89 16.67 7.87
N TYR A 197 -9.80 17.13 7.25
CA TYR A 197 -8.79 17.94 7.93
C TYR A 197 -9.19 19.42 8.00
N SER A 198 -9.15 20.01 9.20
CA SER A 198 -9.80 21.32 9.45
C SER A 198 -9.27 22.51 8.64
N THR A 199 -8.04 22.44 8.12
CA THR A 199 -7.47 23.51 7.28
C THR A 199 -7.74 23.33 5.79
N GLN A 200 -8.28 22.18 5.38
CA GLN A 200 -8.60 21.90 3.98
C GLN A 200 -9.90 22.58 3.55
N PRO A 201 -9.98 23.13 2.32
CA PRO A 201 -11.22 23.70 1.80
C PRO A 201 -12.39 22.71 1.84
N GLY A 202 -12.11 21.42 1.57
CA GLY A 202 -13.10 20.34 1.62
C GLY A 202 -13.72 20.12 3.01
N ASN A 203 -13.12 20.64 4.09
CA ASN A 203 -13.71 20.55 5.42
C ASN A 203 -15.01 21.32 5.54
N ALA A 204 -15.12 22.48 4.89
CA ALA A 204 -16.35 23.28 4.89
C ALA A 204 -17.41 22.77 3.90
N ILE A 205 -17.04 21.81 3.04
CA ILE A 205 -17.92 21.22 2.03
C ILE A 205 -18.41 19.88 2.58
N SER A 206 -19.70 19.75 2.82
CA SER A 206 -20.30 18.50 3.28
C SER A 206 -21.47 18.09 2.40
N ARG A 207 -21.77 16.79 2.41
CA ARG A 207 -22.88 16.19 1.68
C ARG A 207 -23.79 15.44 2.62
N ASN A 208 -25.09 15.59 2.37
CA ASN A 208 -26.08 14.67 2.88
C ASN A 208 -26.18 13.47 1.95
N LEU A 209 -25.55 12.35 2.29
CA LEU A 209 -25.51 11.17 1.43
C LEU A 209 -26.88 10.50 1.25
N ALA A 210 -27.88 10.84 2.08
CA ALA A 210 -29.24 10.35 1.94
C ALA A 210 -30.02 11.05 0.81
N THR A 211 -29.62 12.27 0.43
CA THR A 211 -30.32 13.08 -0.58
C THR A 211 -29.40 13.61 -1.67
N ASN A 212 -28.09 13.45 -1.51
CA ASN A 212 -27.06 13.93 -2.41
C ASN A 212 -25.82 13.02 -2.38
N GLY A 213 -26.03 11.71 -2.43
CA GLY A 213 -25.02 10.67 -2.34
C GLY A 213 -24.77 9.86 -3.62
N ASN A 214 -25.63 9.92 -4.64
CA ASN A 214 -25.42 9.20 -5.92
C ASN A 214 -24.74 10.04 -7.01
N GLY A 215 -24.37 11.27 -6.72
CA GLY A 215 -23.89 12.20 -7.74
C GLY A 215 -25.00 12.69 -8.68
N GLN A 216 -26.29 12.58 -8.35
CA GLN A 216 -27.38 13.11 -9.18
C GLN A 216 -28.53 13.63 -8.31
N SER A 217 -28.19 14.28 -7.18
CA SER A 217 -29.18 14.77 -6.20
C SER A 217 -30.14 13.70 -5.65
N GLY A 218 -29.66 12.46 -5.49
CA GLY A 218 -30.39 11.34 -4.90
C GLY A 218 -29.62 10.65 -3.77
N ALA A 219 -30.24 9.65 -3.15
CA ALA A 219 -29.64 8.82 -2.10
C ALA A 219 -28.39 8.09 -2.59
N PHE A 220 -27.45 7.79 -1.70
CA PHE A 220 -26.23 7.06 -2.03
C PHE A 220 -26.54 5.70 -2.67
N ILE A 221 -25.81 5.35 -3.72
CA ILE A 221 -25.97 4.08 -4.45
C ILE A 221 -24.62 3.38 -4.51
N TYR A 222 -24.60 2.09 -4.20
CA TYR A 222 -23.51 1.20 -4.52
C TYR A 222 -24.02 -0.08 -5.17
N ASP A 223 -23.20 -0.68 -6.02
CA ASP A 223 -23.51 -1.88 -6.77
C ASP A 223 -22.51 -2.99 -6.37
N VAL A 224 -23.03 -4.17 -6.02
CA VAL A 224 -22.22 -5.38 -5.77
C VAL A 224 -22.39 -6.30 -6.96
N TRP A 225 -21.31 -6.46 -7.72
CA TRP A 225 -21.27 -7.33 -8.90
C TRP A 225 -21.21 -8.80 -8.51
N ILE A 226 -21.62 -9.67 -9.41
CA ILE A 226 -21.59 -11.11 -9.24
C ILE A 226 -21.08 -11.72 -10.53
N ASP A 227 -19.86 -12.27 -10.47
CA ASP A 227 -19.22 -13.00 -11.56
C ASP A 227 -20.07 -14.20 -11.97
N ASP A 228 -20.86 -14.01 -13.02
CA ASP A 228 -21.82 -14.99 -13.52
C ASP A 228 -21.97 -15.03 -15.03
N SER A 229 -21.37 -14.06 -15.72
CA SER A 229 -21.37 -13.94 -17.17
C SER A 229 -19.97 -13.61 -17.66
N GLY A 230 -19.63 -14.04 -18.88
CA GLY A 230 -18.35 -13.77 -19.51
C GLY A 230 -18.47 -13.62 -21.02
N TYR A 231 -17.41 -13.89 -21.78
CA TYR A 231 -17.43 -13.94 -23.24
C TYR A 231 -16.61 -15.13 -23.78
N ASP A 232 -16.78 -15.48 -25.06
CA ASP A 232 -15.99 -16.52 -25.70
C ASP A 232 -14.52 -16.11 -25.75
N LEU A 233 -13.70 -16.74 -24.89
CA LEU A 233 -12.26 -16.50 -24.81
C LEU A 233 -11.52 -16.78 -26.12
N GLY A 234 -12.12 -17.52 -27.06
CA GLY A 234 -11.60 -17.73 -28.41
C GLY A 234 -11.57 -16.47 -29.28
N GLU A 235 -12.39 -15.46 -28.97
CA GLU A 235 -12.43 -14.17 -29.68
C GLU A 235 -11.66 -13.05 -28.96
N ALA A 236 -11.12 -13.32 -27.76
CA ALA A 236 -10.24 -12.46 -26.96
C ALA A 236 -10.82 -11.09 -26.53
N HIS A 237 -12.11 -10.81 -26.76
CA HIS A 237 -12.79 -9.60 -26.29
C HIS A 237 -14.32 -9.78 -26.29
N PRO A 238 -15.07 -9.02 -25.48
CA PRO A 238 -16.51 -8.95 -25.61
C PRO A 238 -16.89 -8.33 -26.95
N ASP A 239 -17.87 -8.94 -27.63
CA ASP A 239 -18.46 -8.42 -28.85
C ASP A 239 -19.97 -8.26 -28.67
N SER A 240 -20.49 -7.11 -29.11
CA SER A 240 -21.92 -6.81 -29.10
C SER A 240 -22.52 -6.92 -30.51
N GLY A 241 -23.86 -6.97 -30.59
CA GLY A 241 -24.57 -6.95 -31.88
C GLY A 241 -24.50 -8.28 -32.64
N PRO A 242 -24.22 -8.32 -33.96
CA PRO A 242 -24.26 -9.55 -34.75
C PRO A 242 -23.21 -10.61 -34.41
N ARG A 243 -22.13 -10.22 -33.72
CA ARG A 243 -21.06 -11.09 -33.23
C ARG A 243 -21.15 -11.32 -31.72
N PHE A 244 -22.35 -11.19 -31.17
CA PHE A 244 -22.62 -11.37 -29.75
C PHE A 244 -22.06 -12.71 -29.24
N ASN A 245 -21.13 -12.62 -28.29
CA ASN A 245 -20.31 -13.75 -27.83
C ASN A 245 -20.30 -13.93 -26.31
N GLU A 246 -21.30 -13.41 -25.61
CA GLU A 246 -21.45 -13.62 -24.16
C GLU A 246 -21.56 -15.11 -23.83
N THR A 247 -20.90 -15.49 -22.74
CA THR A 247 -20.93 -16.82 -22.17
C THR A 247 -21.54 -16.71 -20.77
N GLY A 248 -22.84 -16.94 -20.63
CA GLY A 248 -23.47 -16.89 -19.31
C GLY A 248 -24.98 -16.75 -19.31
N TYR A 249 -25.46 -15.95 -18.37
CA TYR A 249 -26.89 -15.73 -18.15
C TYR A 249 -27.50 -14.72 -19.10
N ALA A 250 -26.68 -13.83 -19.67
CA ALA A 250 -27.17 -12.79 -20.55
C ALA A 250 -27.72 -13.39 -21.86
N ALA A 251 -27.07 -14.42 -22.41
CA ALA A 251 -27.54 -15.14 -23.60
C ALA A 251 -28.75 -16.07 -23.33
N SER A 252 -28.92 -16.56 -22.10
CA SER A 252 -29.92 -17.60 -21.78
C SER A 252 -31.23 -17.07 -21.18
N GLU A 253 -31.27 -15.76 -20.87
CA GLU A 253 -32.33 -15.09 -20.11
C GLU A 253 -32.49 -15.74 -18.73
N LEU A 254 -31.99 -15.08 -17.67
CA LEU A 254 -32.17 -15.55 -16.30
C LEU A 254 -33.67 -15.86 -16.05
N LYS A 255 -34.04 -17.13 -15.90
CA LYS A 255 -35.44 -17.56 -15.74
C LYS A 255 -35.65 -18.09 -14.34
N THR A 256 -36.65 -17.53 -13.65
CA THR A 256 -37.09 -18.11 -12.39
C THR A 256 -37.79 -19.45 -12.61
N GLY A 257 -37.46 -20.46 -11.81
CA GLY A 257 -38.23 -21.70 -11.73
C GLY A 257 -38.02 -22.74 -12.84
N ALA A 258 -36.93 -22.70 -13.61
CA ALA A 258 -36.56 -23.80 -14.51
C ALA A 258 -35.59 -24.77 -13.82
N ALA A 259 -35.84 -26.07 -13.98
CA ALA A 259 -34.93 -27.12 -13.55
C ALA A 259 -33.55 -26.94 -14.21
N GLY A 260 -32.56 -26.56 -13.41
CA GLY A 260 -31.18 -26.36 -13.84
C GLY A 260 -30.87 -24.88 -14.04
N LEU A 261 -30.27 -24.26 -13.02
CA LEU A 261 -29.38 -23.13 -13.24
C LEU A 261 -28.38 -23.55 -14.34
N ALA A 262 -28.24 -22.76 -15.41
CA ALA A 262 -26.96 -22.81 -16.14
C ALA A 262 -25.86 -22.51 -15.11
N ALA A 263 -24.71 -23.18 -15.19
CA ALA A 263 -23.62 -22.86 -14.27
C ALA A 263 -23.22 -21.38 -14.47
N ASP A 264 -22.86 -20.67 -13.39
CA ASP A 264 -22.16 -19.39 -13.52
C ASP A 264 -20.96 -19.62 -14.45
N LEU A 265 -20.83 -18.81 -15.51
CA LEU A 265 -19.72 -18.89 -16.46
C LEU A 265 -18.70 -17.79 -16.15
N ALA A 266 -18.18 -17.86 -14.93
CA ALA A 266 -17.27 -16.88 -14.37
C ALA A 266 -15.96 -16.77 -15.18
N ASN A 267 -15.52 -15.55 -15.44
CA ASN A 267 -14.24 -15.25 -16.09
C ASN A 267 -13.28 -14.42 -15.20
N GLY A 268 -13.72 -14.00 -14.01
CA GLY A 268 -12.92 -13.20 -13.08
C GLY A 268 -12.80 -11.72 -13.48
N GLU A 269 -13.51 -11.27 -14.52
CA GLU A 269 -13.53 -9.88 -14.98
C GLU A 269 -14.84 -9.20 -14.55
N VAL A 270 -14.80 -7.90 -14.24
CA VAL A 270 -16.04 -7.16 -13.94
C VAL A 270 -16.67 -6.73 -15.26
N ASP A 271 -17.52 -7.60 -15.78
CA ASP A 271 -18.21 -7.39 -17.03
C ASP A 271 -19.45 -6.53 -16.85
N LEU A 272 -19.80 -5.82 -17.92
CA LEU A 272 -21.03 -5.03 -17.90
C LEU A 272 -22.27 -5.93 -17.98
N TRP A 273 -22.10 -7.19 -18.42
CA TRP A 273 -23.15 -8.21 -18.50
C TRP A 273 -23.37 -8.99 -17.20
N ASP A 274 -22.45 -8.90 -16.24
CA ASP A 274 -22.60 -9.55 -14.94
C ASP A 274 -23.86 -9.07 -14.22
N SER A 275 -24.52 -9.99 -13.52
CA SER A 275 -25.57 -9.56 -12.61
C SER A 275 -25.00 -8.73 -11.45
N HIS A 276 -25.78 -7.76 -10.97
CA HIS A 276 -25.39 -6.95 -9.83
C HIS A 276 -26.57 -6.64 -8.90
N MET A 277 -26.30 -6.53 -7.61
CA MET A 277 -27.26 -6.03 -6.63
C MET A 277 -27.00 -4.56 -6.34
N ARG A 278 -28.00 -3.72 -6.62
CA ARG A 278 -27.96 -2.28 -6.36
C ARG A 278 -28.57 -1.99 -5.01
N PHE A 279 -27.87 -1.18 -4.22
CA PHE A 279 -28.30 -0.74 -2.90
C PHE A 279 -28.44 0.78 -2.89
N THR A 280 -29.67 1.26 -2.70
CA THR A 280 -29.98 2.69 -2.55
C THR A 280 -30.19 3.00 -1.08
N VAL A 281 -29.28 3.75 -0.48
CA VAL A 281 -29.18 3.98 0.97
C VAL A 281 -29.71 5.36 1.33
N ASP A 282 -30.88 5.38 1.97
CA ASP A 282 -31.54 6.59 2.47
C ASP A 282 -31.27 6.74 4.00
N ALA A 283 -31.86 7.75 4.62
CA ALA A 283 -31.64 8.10 6.02
C ALA A 283 -32.21 7.06 7.01
N THR A 284 -33.11 6.18 6.57
CA THR A 284 -33.76 5.19 7.47
C THR A 284 -33.96 3.81 6.86
N GLN A 285 -33.70 3.66 5.56
CA GLN A 285 -34.08 2.49 4.79
C GLN A 285 -33.07 2.24 3.67
N ILE A 286 -33.01 1.00 3.20
CA ILE A 286 -32.17 0.61 2.05
C ILE A 286 -33.03 -0.13 1.05
N ASN A 287 -33.17 0.43 -0.16
CA ASN A 287 -33.81 -0.28 -1.27
C ASN A 287 -32.78 -1.16 -1.98
N VAL A 288 -33.12 -2.42 -2.20
CA VAL A 288 -32.25 -3.40 -2.85
C VAL A 288 -32.93 -3.93 -4.09
N LYS A 289 -32.22 -3.89 -5.22
CA LYS A 289 -32.69 -4.43 -6.50
C LYS A 289 -31.64 -5.34 -7.12
N LEU A 290 -32.08 -6.43 -7.72
CA LEU A 290 -31.22 -7.29 -8.54
C LEU A 290 -31.39 -6.91 -10.01
N PHE A 291 -30.28 -6.57 -10.64
CA PHE A 291 -30.18 -6.31 -12.07
C PHE A 291 -29.51 -7.50 -12.75
N THR A 292 -30.09 -7.92 -13.85
CA THR A 292 -29.52 -8.93 -14.76
C THR A 292 -29.65 -8.42 -16.18
N TYR A 293 -28.74 -8.77 -17.06
CA TYR A 293 -28.73 -8.25 -18.42
C TYR A 293 -29.33 -9.24 -19.41
N ASN A 294 -30.07 -8.76 -20.41
CA ASN A 294 -30.52 -9.57 -21.55
C ASN A 294 -30.13 -8.90 -22.88
N PRO A 295 -28.89 -9.06 -23.34
CA PRO A 295 -28.35 -8.42 -24.52
C PRO A 295 -29.07 -8.73 -25.85
N VAL A 296 -30.08 -9.62 -25.89
CA VAL A 296 -30.90 -9.81 -27.09
C VAL A 296 -31.69 -8.53 -27.37
N PRO A 297 -31.46 -7.83 -28.51
CA PRO A 297 -32.19 -6.61 -28.84
C PRO A 297 -33.68 -6.93 -29.00
N ILE A 298 -34.51 -6.45 -28.07
CA ILE A 298 -35.96 -6.53 -28.24
C ILE A 298 -36.31 -5.53 -29.34
N ALA A 299 -37.03 -5.98 -30.38
CA ALA A 299 -37.45 -5.10 -31.46
C ALA A 299 -38.26 -3.91 -30.92
N GLY A 300 -37.71 -2.70 -31.02
CA GLY A 300 -38.32 -1.47 -30.49
C GLY A 300 -37.93 -1.11 -29.05
N ALA A 301 -36.94 -1.78 -28.44
CA ALA A 301 -36.35 -1.32 -27.19
C ALA A 301 -35.66 0.03 -27.38
N THR A 302 -35.83 0.92 -26.40
CA THR A 302 -35.26 2.28 -26.34
C THR A 302 -34.23 2.42 -25.22
N GLN A 303 -33.74 1.30 -24.67
CA GLN A 303 -32.84 1.24 -23.51
C GLN A 303 -31.69 0.27 -23.83
N GLY A 304 -30.44 0.75 -23.73
CA GLY A 304 -29.22 -0.05 -23.90
C GLY A 304 -29.10 -1.21 -22.91
N LEU A 305 -28.20 -2.17 -23.18
CA LEU A 305 -27.94 -3.47 -22.48
C LEU A 305 -29.16 -4.35 -22.07
N ASN A 306 -30.40 -3.85 -22.18
CA ASN A 306 -31.66 -4.44 -21.76
C ASN A 306 -31.63 -5.02 -20.34
N GLU A 307 -31.42 -4.17 -19.34
CA GLU A 307 -31.54 -4.54 -17.93
C GLU A 307 -32.92 -5.12 -17.58
N ASN A 308 -32.92 -6.29 -16.96
CA ASN A 308 -34.09 -6.91 -16.35
C ASN A 308 -34.00 -6.79 -14.83
N THR A 309 -35.03 -6.18 -14.23
CA THR A 309 -35.13 -5.89 -12.79
C THR A 309 -36.22 -6.68 -12.08
N ASN A 310 -36.87 -7.63 -12.77
CA ASN A 310 -38.07 -8.30 -12.27
C ASN A 310 -37.84 -9.35 -11.15
N PHE A 311 -36.60 -9.52 -10.67
CA PHE A 311 -36.25 -10.57 -9.71
C PHE A 311 -36.38 -10.14 -8.25
N LEU A 312 -36.03 -8.88 -7.93
CA LEU A 312 -36.04 -8.37 -6.57
C LEU A 312 -36.20 -6.85 -6.58
N ASP A 313 -37.16 -6.34 -5.81
CA ASP A 313 -37.25 -4.94 -5.42
C ASP A 313 -37.80 -4.87 -4.00
N ILE A 314 -36.90 -4.68 -3.02
CA ILE A 314 -37.28 -4.70 -1.60
C ILE A 314 -36.79 -3.47 -0.88
N ASN A 315 -37.45 -3.15 0.21
CA ASN A 315 -37.07 -2.03 1.06
C ASN A 315 -36.81 -2.53 2.48
N LEU A 316 -35.54 -2.52 2.89
CA LEU A 316 -35.08 -2.91 4.21
C LEU A 316 -35.38 -1.79 5.20
N THR A 317 -36.02 -2.12 6.33
CA THR A 317 -36.42 -1.14 7.35
C THR A 317 -36.30 -1.71 8.76
N GLY A 318 -35.98 -0.86 9.73
CA GLY A 318 -35.86 -1.26 11.13
C GLY A 318 -34.42 -1.57 11.56
N ALA A 319 -34.28 -2.22 12.71
CA ALA A 319 -32.99 -2.38 13.40
C ALA A 319 -32.37 -3.79 13.23
N ALA A 320 -32.89 -4.61 12.32
CA ALA A 320 -32.35 -5.94 12.09
C ALA A 320 -30.96 -5.86 11.42
N CYS A 321 -30.14 -6.88 11.66
CA CYS A 321 -28.85 -7.07 11.00
C CYS A 321 -29.05 -7.94 9.76
N TYR A 322 -29.03 -7.34 8.58
CA TYR A 322 -29.37 -7.99 7.32
C TYR A 322 -28.17 -8.66 6.69
N ASN A 323 -28.36 -9.89 6.25
CA ASN A 323 -27.33 -10.69 5.60
C ASN A 323 -26.93 -10.08 4.24
N ILE A 324 -27.91 -9.51 3.52
CA ILE A 324 -27.68 -8.88 2.20
C ILE A 324 -26.83 -7.60 2.27
N LEU A 325 -26.68 -7.00 3.46
CA LEU A 325 -25.81 -5.85 3.70
C LEU A 325 -24.41 -6.26 4.18
N GLY A 326 -24.16 -7.57 4.28
CA GLY A 326 -22.86 -8.14 4.64
C GLY A 326 -21.89 -8.14 3.47
N ASN A 327 -20.99 -9.12 3.46
CA ASN A 327 -19.95 -9.24 2.43
C ASN A 327 -20.49 -9.76 1.08
N ASP A 328 -19.69 -9.64 0.02
CA ASP A 328 -20.06 -10.02 -1.34
C ASP A 328 -20.45 -11.51 -1.45
N ALA A 329 -19.85 -12.39 -0.65
CA ALA A 329 -20.21 -13.81 -0.63
C ALA A 329 -21.64 -14.03 -0.08
N MET A 330 -22.07 -13.23 0.91
CA MET A 330 -23.45 -13.23 1.41
C MET A 330 -24.43 -12.68 0.36
N VAL A 331 -24.04 -11.63 -0.36
CA VAL A 331 -24.82 -11.07 -1.48
C VAL A 331 -25.01 -12.13 -2.57
N ARG A 332 -23.93 -12.79 -3.00
CA ARG A 332 -23.94 -13.89 -3.98
C ARG A 332 -24.82 -15.05 -3.51
N SER A 333 -24.71 -15.45 -2.25
CA SER A 333 -25.55 -16.51 -1.67
C SER A 333 -27.04 -16.16 -1.77
N ILE A 334 -27.40 -14.91 -1.48
CA ILE A 334 -28.79 -14.46 -1.58
C ILE A 334 -29.25 -14.42 -3.03
N ARG A 335 -28.42 -13.93 -3.97
CA ARG A 335 -28.70 -13.99 -5.42
C ARG A 335 -29.00 -15.41 -5.87
N ASN A 336 -28.15 -16.38 -5.53
CA ASN A 336 -28.35 -17.78 -5.91
C ASN A 336 -29.70 -18.32 -5.41
N ASN A 337 -30.04 -18.04 -4.15
CA ASN A 337 -31.33 -18.46 -3.59
C ASN A 337 -32.54 -17.79 -4.26
N ILE A 338 -32.43 -16.52 -4.68
CA ILE A 338 -33.49 -15.80 -5.40
C ILE A 338 -33.77 -16.47 -6.75
N ILE A 339 -32.72 -16.87 -7.48
CA ILE A 339 -32.87 -17.53 -8.78
C ILE A 339 -33.47 -18.94 -8.61
N ASP A 340 -33.00 -19.69 -7.61
CA ASP A 340 -33.46 -21.05 -7.32
C ASP A 340 -34.94 -21.11 -6.89
N SER A 341 -35.45 -20.09 -6.18
CA SER A 341 -36.82 -20.06 -5.67
C SER A 341 -37.44 -18.66 -5.70
N SER A 342 -38.19 -18.36 -6.77
CA SER A 342 -38.88 -17.08 -6.94
C SER A 342 -40.00 -16.80 -5.94
N THR A 343 -40.41 -17.79 -5.15
CA THR A 343 -41.57 -17.67 -4.25
C THR A 343 -41.25 -16.96 -2.93
N SER A 344 -39.99 -16.61 -2.64
CA SER A 344 -39.60 -15.98 -1.37
C SER A 344 -38.39 -15.01 -1.46
N ALA A 345 -38.21 -14.33 -2.60
CA ALA A 345 -37.09 -13.41 -2.81
C ALA A 345 -36.96 -12.33 -1.71
N SER A 346 -38.09 -11.78 -1.25
CA SER A 346 -38.12 -10.79 -0.17
C SER A 346 -37.76 -11.37 1.19
N THR A 347 -38.21 -12.58 1.51
CA THR A 347 -37.88 -13.28 2.76
C THR A 347 -36.39 -13.61 2.83
N LEU A 348 -35.81 -14.04 1.71
CA LEU A 348 -34.39 -14.42 1.60
C LEU A 348 -33.48 -13.19 1.71
N ALA A 349 -33.80 -12.11 0.99
CA ALA A 349 -33.02 -10.89 1.06
C ALA A 349 -33.20 -10.14 2.40
N ALA A 350 -34.34 -10.33 3.09
CA ALA A 350 -34.54 -9.86 4.46
C ALA A 350 -33.98 -10.80 5.54
N ALA A 351 -33.30 -11.90 5.17
CA ALA A 351 -32.69 -12.81 6.13
C ALA A 351 -31.66 -12.06 7.00
N ALA A 352 -31.65 -12.35 8.29
CA ALA A 352 -30.94 -11.56 9.28
C ALA A 352 -30.17 -12.42 10.28
N GLY A 353 -29.13 -11.83 10.88
CA GLY A 353 -28.42 -12.37 12.04
C GLY A 353 -27.36 -13.44 11.73
N ALA A 354 -26.97 -13.63 10.47
CA ALA A 354 -25.79 -14.46 10.16
C ALA A 354 -24.49 -13.74 10.56
N PRO A 355 -23.41 -14.45 10.91
CA PRO A 355 -22.10 -13.85 11.10
C PRO A 355 -21.69 -13.01 9.88
N GLY A 356 -21.29 -11.76 10.10
CA GLY A 356 -20.92 -10.83 9.03
C GLY A 356 -22.08 -10.01 8.44
N CYS A 357 -23.32 -10.16 8.93
CA CYS A 357 -24.42 -9.26 8.56
C CYS A 357 -24.17 -7.81 9.02
N ARG A 358 -24.93 -6.85 8.46
CA ARG A 358 -24.93 -5.45 8.92
C ARG A 358 -26.33 -4.89 9.10
N THR A 359 -26.47 -4.00 10.07
CA THR A 359 -27.65 -3.15 10.23
C THR A 359 -27.61 -1.95 9.28
N ILE A 360 -28.77 -1.32 9.04
CA ILE A 360 -28.86 -0.08 8.24
C ILE A 360 -28.02 1.05 8.85
N VAL A 361 -27.92 1.10 10.19
CA VAL A 361 -27.12 2.11 10.90
C VAL A 361 -25.63 1.88 10.67
N GLU A 362 -25.16 0.64 10.78
CA GLU A 362 -23.76 0.28 10.51
C GLU A 362 -23.40 0.54 9.05
N THR A 363 -24.26 0.17 8.09
CA THR A 363 -24.03 0.46 6.66
C THR A 363 -23.89 1.96 6.41
N ARG A 364 -24.77 2.78 6.99
CA ARG A 364 -24.70 4.25 6.85
C ARG A 364 -23.45 4.84 7.48
N GLN A 365 -23.05 4.36 8.67
CA GLN A 365 -21.81 4.82 9.31
C GLN A 365 -20.60 4.45 8.46
N ASN A 366 -20.57 3.22 7.93
CA ASN A 366 -19.49 2.73 7.10
C ASN A 366 -19.36 3.55 5.79
N ILE A 367 -20.48 3.87 5.14
CA ILE A 367 -20.51 4.72 3.94
C ILE A 367 -20.05 6.15 4.26
N ALA A 368 -20.49 6.72 5.39
CA ALA A 368 -20.06 8.05 5.80
C ALA A 368 -18.54 8.10 6.01
N ASN A 369 -17.98 7.09 6.68
CA ASN A 369 -16.55 6.99 6.92
C ASN A 369 -15.79 6.79 5.61
N TRP A 370 -16.25 5.92 4.71
CA TRP A 370 -15.67 5.79 3.37
C TRP A 370 -15.62 7.12 2.62
N TYR A 371 -16.76 7.82 2.54
CA TYR A 371 -16.87 9.07 1.80
C TYR A 371 -15.88 10.11 2.32
N GLN A 372 -15.85 10.31 3.64
CA GLN A 372 -15.04 11.35 4.25
C GLN A 372 -13.55 10.99 4.30
N TYR A 373 -13.19 9.71 4.44
CA TYR A 373 -11.81 9.29 4.75
C TYR A 373 -11.14 8.41 3.70
N TYR A 374 -11.82 7.95 2.64
CA TYR A 374 -11.22 6.97 1.72
C TYR A 374 -11.60 7.11 0.24
N ARG A 375 -12.56 7.97 -0.12
CA ARG A 375 -13.07 8.05 -1.50
C ARG A 375 -12.07 8.59 -2.54
N ARG A 376 -11.02 9.29 -2.10
CA ARG A 376 -9.97 9.85 -2.98
C ARG A 376 -8.70 9.01 -2.85
N ARG A 377 -7.92 8.82 -3.92
CA ARG A 377 -6.71 7.97 -3.90
C ARG A 377 -5.69 8.35 -2.82
N ALA A 378 -5.49 9.65 -2.54
CA ALA A 378 -4.56 10.14 -1.51
C ALA A 378 -5.00 9.80 -0.07
N PHE A 379 -6.30 9.65 0.16
CA PHE A 379 -6.87 9.52 1.50
C PHE A 379 -6.47 8.22 2.22
N PRO A 380 -6.60 7.02 1.61
CA PRO A 380 -6.08 5.80 2.21
C PRO A 380 -4.56 5.84 2.42
N VAL A 381 -3.80 6.49 1.53
CA VAL A 381 -2.34 6.62 1.67
C VAL A 381 -1.97 7.46 2.89
N LYS A 382 -2.65 8.59 3.12
CA LYS A 382 -2.52 9.41 4.35
C LYS A 382 -2.72 8.55 5.60
N ASN A 383 -3.81 7.78 5.65
CA ASN A 383 -4.08 6.91 6.78
C ASN A 383 -3.01 5.82 6.95
N ALA A 384 -2.55 5.21 5.86
CA ALA A 384 -1.59 4.13 5.90
C ALA A 384 -0.20 4.59 6.38
N VAL A 385 0.26 5.77 5.95
CA VAL A 385 1.48 6.40 6.47
C VAL A 385 1.36 6.67 7.98
N ALA A 386 0.20 7.17 8.44
CA ALA A 386 -0.04 7.38 9.86
C ALA A 386 0.02 6.05 10.65
N ALA A 387 -0.67 5.01 10.17
CA ALA A 387 -0.67 3.69 10.80
C ALA A 387 0.73 3.07 10.88
N VAL A 388 1.54 3.26 9.85
CA VAL A 388 2.95 2.86 9.81
C VAL A 388 3.76 3.55 10.91
N ILE A 389 3.65 4.88 11.01
CA ILE A 389 4.39 5.67 11.99
C ILE A 389 3.98 5.26 13.40
N ASP A 390 2.70 4.98 13.62
CA ASP A 390 2.16 4.56 14.91
C ASP A 390 2.55 3.11 15.27
N ALA A 391 2.75 2.25 14.27
CA ALA A 391 3.24 0.88 14.47
C ALA A 391 4.72 0.82 14.88
N GLN A 392 5.55 1.77 14.40
CA GLN A 392 6.98 1.86 14.76
C GLN A 392 7.36 3.29 15.18
N PRO A 393 6.86 3.78 16.34
CA PRO A 393 6.98 5.18 16.72
C PRO A 393 8.42 5.64 17.02
N ASN A 394 9.35 4.69 17.18
CA ASN A 394 10.76 4.93 17.48
C ASN A 394 11.66 4.94 16.24
N PHE A 395 11.12 4.70 15.04
CA PHE A 395 11.89 4.79 13.80
C PHE A 395 12.14 6.24 13.40
N ARG A 396 13.24 6.46 12.66
CA ARG A 396 13.61 7.77 12.15
C ARG A 396 12.97 7.97 10.77
N TYR A 397 11.83 8.63 10.76
CA TYR A 397 11.09 8.91 9.53
C TYR A 397 11.46 10.26 8.94
N GLY A 398 11.58 10.33 7.62
CA GLY A 398 11.48 11.58 6.86
C GLY A 398 10.41 11.44 5.79
N MET A 399 10.04 12.55 5.16
CA MET A 399 9.02 12.56 4.13
C MET A 399 9.26 13.65 3.09
N THR A 400 8.92 13.36 1.84
CA THR A 400 8.83 14.32 0.75
C THR A 400 7.70 13.97 -0.21
N LEU A 401 7.40 14.90 -1.12
CA LEU A 401 6.47 14.71 -2.24
C LEU A 401 7.21 14.59 -3.58
N LEU A 402 6.52 14.20 -4.66
CA LEU A 402 7.14 14.08 -5.98
C LEU A 402 7.43 15.44 -6.62
N ASN A 403 6.46 16.36 -6.56
CA ASN A 403 6.54 17.67 -7.20
C ASN A 403 6.89 18.77 -6.19
N GLU A 404 6.13 18.89 -5.12
CA GLU A 404 6.27 19.94 -4.11
C GLU A 404 7.22 19.50 -2.99
N ASN A 405 8.46 19.21 -3.37
CA ASN A 405 9.53 18.72 -2.48
C ASN A 405 10.32 19.85 -1.78
N THR A 406 9.74 21.06 -1.68
CA THR A 406 10.35 22.21 -1.01
C THR A 406 9.34 22.94 -0.13
N SER A 407 9.70 23.12 1.15
CA SER A 407 8.78 23.69 2.16
C SER A 407 8.52 25.18 2.01
N ASN A 408 9.40 25.91 1.31
CA ASN A 408 9.28 27.35 1.08
C ASN A 408 8.21 27.72 0.04
N THR A 409 7.70 26.75 -0.74
CA THR A 409 6.62 26.93 -1.72
C THR A 409 5.30 26.30 -1.27
N GLY A 410 5.20 25.82 -0.03
CA GLY A 410 4.02 25.11 0.49
C GLY A 410 4.09 23.58 0.32
N GLY A 411 5.21 23.05 -0.16
CA GLY A 411 5.47 21.63 -0.27
C GLY A 411 5.96 20.97 1.02
N ILE A 412 6.29 19.67 0.95
CA ILE A 412 6.81 18.90 2.08
C ILE A 412 8.20 18.36 1.74
N PHE A 413 9.15 18.68 2.61
CA PHE A 413 10.40 17.94 2.75
C PHE A 413 10.81 17.99 4.22
N ILE A 414 10.56 16.90 4.91
CA ILE A 414 10.89 16.68 6.32
C ILE A 414 12.07 15.72 6.33
N GLU A 415 13.23 16.25 6.72
CA GLU A 415 14.47 15.47 6.83
C GLU A 415 14.31 14.36 7.88
N VAL A 416 14.99 13.24 7.67
CA VAL A 416 15.09 12.19 8.69
C VAL A 416 15.75 12.81 9.93
N PRO A 417 15.19 12.65 11.14
CA PRO A 417 15.68 13.37 12.30
C PRO A 417 17.14 12.99 12.57
N LEU A 418 17.95 13.99 12.91
CA LEU A 418 19.30 13.75 13.41
C LEU A 418 19.25 12.85 14.64
N GLN A 419 20.30 12.05 14.85
CA GLN A 419 20.40 11.21 16.04
C GLN A 419 20.37 12.00 17.35
N SER A 420 20.82 13.26 17.34
CA SER A 420 20.75 14.16 18.50
C SER A 420 19.31 14.54 18.88
N VAL A 421 18.34 14.29 18.00
CA VAL A 421 16.90 14.45 18.29
C VAL A 421 16.45 13.29 19.16
N ASN A 422 16.52 13.50 20.47
CA ASN A 422 16.13 12.50 21.47
C ASN A 422 14.62 12.23 21.52
N ASN A 423 13.79 13.04 20.84
CA ASN A 423 12.34 12.90 20.79
C ASN A 423 11.86 12.82 19.33
N VAL A 424 11.97 11.62 18.76
CA VAL A 424 11.44 11.30 17.42
C VAL A 424 9.91 11.31 17.39
N THR A 425 9.22 11.21 18.53
CA THR A 425 7.74 11.22 18.58
C THR A 425 7.17 12.56 18.11
N THR A 426 7.71 13.68 18.58
CA THR A 426 7.26 15.01 18.11
C THR A 426 7.59 15.23 16.63
N HIS A 427 8.74 14.73 16.17
CA HIS A 427 9.11 14.76 14.75
C HIS A 427 8.12 13.96 13.88
N ASN A 428 7.83 12.74 14.30
CA ASN A 428 6.91 11.83 13.60
C ASN A 428 5.47 12.36 13.60
N LEU A 429 5.03 13.02 14.67
CA LEU A 429 3.74 13.70 14.70
C LEU A 429 3.66 14.83 13.66
N LYS A 430 4.73 15.61 13.50
CA LYS A 430 4.79 16.68 12.49
C LYS A 430 4.65 16.15 11.07
N ILE A 431 5.21 14.97 10.77
CA ILE A 431 5.00 14.31 9.46
C ILE A 431 3.51 14.07 9.22
N LYS A 432 2.79 13.53 10.21
CA LYS A 432 1.35 13.30 10.12
C LYS A 432 0.58 14.61 9.95
N GLU A 433 0.86 15.62 10.77
CA GLU A 433 0.21 16.94 10.71
C GLU A 433 0.41 17.62 9.35
N ASP A 434 1.65 17.70 8.86
CA ASP A 434 1.97 18.34 7.59
C ASP A 434 1.34 17.57 6.41
N TYR A 435 1.45 16.25 6.40
CA TYR A 435 0.92 15.44 5.29
C TYR A 435 -0.61 15.47 5.24
N PHE A 436 -1.28 15.44 6.40
CA PHE A 436 -2.73 15.53 6.44
C PHE A 436 -3.20 16.94 6.07
N ALA A 437 -2.46 17.98 6.47
CA ALA A 437 -2.68 19.37 6.07
C ALA A 437 -2.29 19.69 4.62
N TYR A 438 -1.63 18.78 3.90
CA TYR A 438 -1.23 18.99 2.51
C TYR A 438 -2.44 19.00 1.58
N ARG A 439 -2.55 20.04 0.74
CA ARG A 439 -3.59 20.21 -0.26
C ARG A 439 -3.08 19.72 -1.61
N GLN A 440 -3.78 18.74 -2.19
CA GLN A 440 -3.45 18.19 -3.49
C GLN A 440 -3.46 19.25 -4.60
N GLY A 441 -2.44 19.23 -5.47
CA GLY A 441 -2.29 20.13 -6.60
C GLY A 441 -2.56 19.46 -7.96
N SER A 442 -2.69 20.25 -9.03
CA SER A 442 -2.78 19.75 -10.41
C SER A 442 -1.37 19.51 -10.97
N ASN A 443 -0.66 18.53 -10.43
CA ASN A 443 0.71 18.21 -10.79
C ASN A 443 0.83 16.91 -11.61
N GLY A 444 1.97 16.71 -12.28
CA GLY A 444 2.30 15.45 -12.94
C GLY A 444 2.82 14.41 -11.96
N THR A 445 3.31 13.27 -12.46
CA THR A 445 3.80 12.16 -11.62
C THR A 445 5.29 11.89 -11.94
N PRO A 446 6.22 12.78 -11.55
CA PRO A 446 7.65 12.67 -11.87
C PRO A 446 8.38 11.64 -10.99
N LEU A 447 7.80 10.44 -10.89
CA LEU A 447 8.16 9.39 -9.93
C LEU A 447 9.66 9.04 -9.97
N ARG A 448 10.22 8.90 -11.18
CA ARG A 448 11.64 8.62 -11.42
C ARG A 448 12.56 9.70 -10.84
N ASN A 449 12.22 10.97 -11.02
CA ASN A 449 13.01 12.09 -10.50
C ASN A 449 12.90 12.23 -8.98
N ALA A 450 11.73 11.94 -8.42
CA ALA A 450 11.52 11.98 -6.98
C ALA A 450 12.29 10.85 -6.26
N LEU A 451 12.34 9.66 -6.85
CA LEU A 451 13.17 8.56 -6.35
C LEU A 451 14.67 8.90 -6.46
N GLN A 452 15.09 9.53 -7.56
CA GLN A 452 16.46 10.03 -7.69
C GLN A 452 16.80 11.04 -6.58
N MET A 453 15.91 11.99 -6.31
CA MET A 453 16.09 12.96 -5.23
C MET A 453 16.24 12.29 -3.85
N ALA A 454 15.46 11.23 -3.57
CA ALA A 454 15.63 10.46 -2.33
C ALA A 454 17.01 9.78 -2.26
N GLY A 455 17.48 9.22 -3.37
CA GLY A 455 18.83 8.71 -3.51
C GLY A 455 19.89 9.79 -3.28
N GLU A 456 19.77 10.95 -3.92
CA GLU A 456 20.69 12.09 -3.73
C GLU A 456 20.68 12.65 -2.30
N TYR A 457 19.54 12.57 -1.61
CA TYR A 457 19.43 12.92 -0.20
C TYR A 457 20.22 11.97 0.68
N TYR A 458 20.06 10.65 0.49
CA TYR A 458 20.91 9.68 1.19
C TYR A 458 22.38 9.79 0.81
N SER A 459 22.67 10.18 -0.44
CA SER A 459 24.04 10.40 -0.90
C SER A 459 24.70 11.68 -0.41
N ASN A 460 24.00 12.49 0.40
CA ASN A 460 24.44 13.82 0.84
C ASN A 460 24.83 14.74 -0.34
N ASN A 461 24.19 14.56 -1.49
CA ASN A 461 24.39 15.35 -2.71
C ASN A 461 23.31 16.43 -2.87
N LEU A 462 22.22 16.34 -2.11
CA LEU A 462 21.14 17.31 -2.13
C LEU A 462 21.53 18.57 -1.32
N THR A 463 21.62 19.73 -2.00
CA THR A 463 22.07 20.97 -1.37
C THR A 463 21.15 21.43 -0.24
N ASN A 464 21.73 22.03 0.82
CA ASN A 464 21.01 22.55 1.99
C ASN A 464 20.22 21.51 2.79
N ARG A 465 20.64 20.24 2.75
CA ARG A 465 20.11 19.15 3.57
C ARG A 465 21.20 18.59 4.45
N GLU A 466 20.83 18.09 5.61
CA GLU A 466 21.78 17.39 6.48
C GLU A 466 21.91 15.92 6.05
N ASP A 467 23.14 15.39 6.13
CA ASP A 467 23.43 14.00 5.85
C ASP A 467 22.62 13.07 6.78
N PRO A 468 21.67 12.27 6.25
CA PRO A 468 20.84 11.38 7.05
C PRO A 468 21.61 10.14 7.55
N ILE A 469 22.71 9.77 6.91
CA ILE A 469 23.53 8.60 7.25
C ILE A 469 24.61 9.04 8.25
N LYS A 470 24.68 8.36 9.40
CA LYS A 470 25.65 8.67 10.45
C LYS A 470 26.59 7.52 10.78
N TYR A 471 26.16 6.29 10.54
CA TYR A 471 26.91 5.09 10.87
C TYR A 471 27.08 4.22 9.63
N SER A 472 28.23 3.58 9.51
CA SER A 472 28.57 2.64 8.42
C SER A 472 27.64 1.43 8.34
N CYS A 473 26.93 1.10 9.43
CA CYS A 473 25.94 0.00 9.48
C CYS A 473 24.47 0.48 9.43
N GLN A 474 24.21 1.77 9.18
CA GLN A 474 22.84 2.29 9.16
C GLN A 474 22.10 1.78 7.92
N LYS A 475 20.89 1.25 8.08
CA LYS A 475 20.06 0.83 6.94
C LYS A 475 19.18 1.97 6.47
N ASN A 476 19.05 2.15 5.15
CA ASN A 476 18.34 3.26 4.53
C ASN A 476 17.25 2.73 3.60
N PHE A 477 16.00 3.08 3.91
CA PHE A 477 14.82 2.62 3.19
C PHE A 477 14.06 3.81 2.60
N THR A 478 13.60 3.66 1.37
CA THR A 478 12.67 4.57 0.72
C THR A 478 11.36 3.83 0.51
N ILE A 479 10.24 4.42 0.90
CA ILE A 479 8.91 3.90 0.58
C ILE A 479 8.23 4.88 -0.36
N LEU A 480 8.02 4.43 -1.60
CA LEU A 480 7.47 5.18 -2.70
C LEU A 480 5.98 4.89 -2.82
N PHE A 481 5.13 5.89 -2.58
CA PHE A 481 3.69 5.79 -2.81
C PHE A 481 3.33 6.41 -4.13
N THR A 482 2.45 5.75 -4.89
CA THR A 482 1.91 6.26 -6.15
C THR A 482 0.59 5.60 -6.52
N ASP A 483 -0.12 6.18 -7.48
CA ASP A 483 -1.24 5.55 -8.14
C ASP A 483 -0.82 4.57 -9.25
N GLY A 484 0.49 4.38 -9.43
CA GLY A 484 1.10 3.39 -10.33
C GLY A 484 1.54 3.94 -11.68
N PHE A 485 1.10 5.15 -12.05
CA PHE A 485 1.41 5.73 -13.35
C PHE A 485 2.44 6.85 -13.22
N TRP A 486 3.57 6.74 -13.91
CA TRP A 486 4.59 7.79 -13.91
C TRP A 486 4.77 8.49 -15.26
N ASN A 487 5.24 9.73 -15.22
CA ASN A 487 5.51 10.58 -16.37
C ASN A 487 6.65 11.59 -16.05
N GLY A 488 6.86 12.56 -16.93
CA GLY A 488 7.87 13.61 -16.73
C GLY A 488 9.20 13.32 -17.41
N ALA A 489 10.12 14.27 -17.25
CA ALA A 489 11.44 14.22 -17.87
C ALA A 489 12.27 13.03 -17.37
N ASP A 490 13.25 12.64 -18.17
CA ASP A 490 14.17 11.58 -17.78
C ASP A 490 15.07 12.04 -16.61
N PRO A 491 15.32 11.15 -15.64
CA PRO A 491 16.25 11.41 -14.55
C PRO A 491 17.68 11.65 -15.06
N ALA A 492 18.42 12.54 -14.41
CA ALA A 492 19.76 12.92 -14.83
C ALA A 492 20.79 11.87 -14.44
N ASN A 493 21.71 11.53 -15.35
CA ASN A 493 22.79 10.55 -15.13
C ASN A 493 22.32 9.12 -14.79
N ILE A 494 21.09 8.78 -15.15
CA ILE A 494 20.56 7.41 -15.05
C ILE A 494 20.61 6.78 -16.44
N GLY A 495 21.22 5.59 -16.52
CA GLY A 495 21.36 4.80 -17.74
C GLY A 495 20.41 3.61 -17.74
N ASN A 496 20.90 2.48 -18.28
CA ASN A 496 20.34 1.14 -18.09
C ASN A 496 21.20 0.45 -17.03
N ASN A 497 20.95 0.72 -15.77
CA ASN A 497 21.77 0.28 -14.65
C ASN A 497 21.57 -1.21 -14.34
N ASP A 498 20.36 -1.75 -14.57
CA ASP A 498 20.06 -3.16 -14.31
C ASP A 498 20.33 -4.08 -15.51
N GLY A 499 20.46 -3.52 -16.72
CA GLY A 499 20.88 -4.24 -17.92
C GLY A 499 19.73 -4.86 -18.71
N ASP A 500 18.47 -4.51 -18.45
CA ASP A 500 17.27 -5.11 -19.07
C ASP A 500 16.97 -4.63 -20.51
N SER A 501 17.68 -3.60 -20.97
CA SER A 501 17.52 -2.92 -22.29
C SER A 501 16.42 -1.86 -22.37
N THR A 502 15.76 -1.56 -21.25
CA THR A 502 14.75 -0.50 -21.08
C THR A 502 15.33 0.58 -20.16
N PRO A 503 16.10 1.56 -20.70
CA PRO A 503 16.81 2.53 -19.87
C PRO A 503 15.90 3.59 -19.25
N ARG A 504 16.40 4.20 -18.18
CA ARG A 504 15.82 5.32 -17.45
C ARG A 504 14.46 4.98 -16.82
N THR A 505 14.25 3.76 -16.36
CA THR A 505 13.02 3.34 -15.67
C THR A 505 13.07 3.67 -14.17
N VAL A 506 11.99 3.41 -13.42
CA VAL A 506 12.03 3.48 -11.94
C VAL A 506 13.01 2.42 -11.41
N ALA A 507 13.03 1.24 -12.04
CA ALA A 507 13.95 0.16 -11.71
C ALA A 507 15.43 0.55 -11.85
N ASP A 508 15.78 1.29 -12.90
CA ASP A 508 17.13 1.82 -13.10
C ASP A 508 17.55 2.82 -12.01
N VAL A 509 16.63 3.70 -11.60
CA VAL A 509 16.89 4.67 -10.55
C VAL A 509 17.09 3.96 -9.21
N ALA A 510 16.20 3.03 -8.88
CA ALA A 510 16.29 2.25 -7.65
C ALA A 510 17.60 1.47 -7.59
N TYR A 511 17.95 0.77 -8.67
CA TYR A 511 19.17 -0.03 -8.73
C TYR A 511 20.44 0.81 -8.63
N LYS A 512 20.46 2.01 -9.21
CA LYS A 512 21.60 2.95 -9.10
C LYS A 512 22.00 3.19 -7.63
N TYR A 513 21.05 3.54 -6.78
CA TYR A 513 21.29 3.85 -5.37
C TYR A 513 21.37 2.61 -4.48
N TYR A 514 21.16 1.42 -5.05
CA TYR A 514 21.37 0.15 -4.39
C TYR A 514 22.80 -0.37 -4.57
N ILE A 515 23.36 -0.25 -5.78
CA ILE A 515 24.71 -0.76 -6.09
C ILE A 515 25.83 0.24 -5.85
N ASP A 516 25.53 1.53 -5.78
CA ASP A 516 26.50 2.55 -5.41
C ASP A 516 26.64 2.65 -3.89
N ASP A 517 27.87 2.84 -3.41
CA ASP A 517 28.08 3.32 -2.03
C ASP A 517 27.59 4.77 -1.94
N ILE A 518 26.41 4.93 -1.32
CA ILE A 518 25.78 6.23 -1.19
C ILE A 518 26.46 7.06 -0.08
N ASN A 519 27.32 6.49 0.77
CA ASN A 519 28.03 7.29 1.75
C ASN A 519 29.24 8.01 1.12
N ASN A 520 29.03 9.25 0.68
CA ASN A 520 30.11 10.08 0.14
C ASN A 520 31.07 10.63 1.20
N ASN A 521 30.95 10.22 2.47
CA ASN A 521 31.87 10.65 3.51
C ASN A 521 33.22 9.89 3.37
N PRO A 522 34.32 10.60 3.06
CA PRO A 522 35.62 9.99 2.82
C PRO A 522 36.22 9.29 4.04
N LEU A 523 35.63 9.46 5.23
CA LEU A 523 36.00 8.75 6.45
C LEU A 523 35.57 7.28 6.48
N PHE A 524 34.62 6.88 5.62
CA PHE A 524 34.07 5.51 5.57
C PHE A 524 34.32 4.82 4.21
N ASN A 525 34.86 5.53 3.23
CA ASN A 525 35.15 5.00 1.90
C ASN A 525 36.56 4.38 1.84
N THR A 526 36.67 3.07 2.12
CA THR A 526 37.95 2.32 2.09
C THR A 526 38.10 1.38 0.89
N GLY A 527 37.20 1.41 -0.10
CA GLY A 527 37.19 0.48 -1.25
C GLY A 527 37.19 1.16 -2.63
N PRO A 528 37.66 0.49 -3.70
CA PRO A 528 37.75 1.08 -5.03
C PRO A 528 36.36 1.34 -5.63
N THR A 529 36.12 2.59 -6.05
CA THR A 529 34.92 3.11 -6.75
C THR A 529 34.70 2.56 -8.17
N ASN A 530 35.20 1.36 -8.46
CA ASN A 530 35.19 0.78 -9.81
C ASN A 530 34.26 -0.44 -9.84
N GLY A 531 32.98 -0.20 -10.10
CA GLY A 531 32.09 -1.05 -10.90
C GLY A 531 32.23 -2.56 -10.78
N ASN A 532 32.25 -3.09 -9.56
CA ASN A 532 32.03 -4.51 -9.35
C ASN A 532 30.63 -4.64 -8.79
N ASP A 533 29.77 -5.35 -9.53
CA ASP A 533 28.41 -5.68 -9.14
C ASP A 533 28.33 -6.12 -7.67
N VAL A 534 27.24 -5.74 -7.02
CA VAL A 534 26.82 -6.35 -5.75
C VAL A 534 26.53 -7.81 -6.03
N GLU A 535 27.52 -8.69 -5.80
CA GLU A 535 27.26 -10.12 -5.72
C GLU A 535 26.68 -10.49 -4.34
N ARG A 536 25.72 -11.40 -4.40
CA ARG A 536 24.81 -11.88 -3.38
C ARG A 536 25.50 -12.24 -2.04
N ASP A 537 24.92 -11.74 -0.94
CA ASP A 537 25.26 -12.10 0.44
C ASP A 537 24.18 -12.99 1.05
N ASP A 538 24.55 -14.12 1.63
CA ASP A 538 23.65 -15.05 2.31
C ASP A 538 23.31 -14.62 3.76
N THR A 539 23.89 -13.52 4.25
CA THR A 539 23.74 -13.03 5.64
C THR A 539 23.36 -11.55 5.77
N GLU A 540 23.57 -10.72 4.76
CA GLU A 540 23.17 -9.30 4.74
C GLU A 540 22.59 -8.80 3.40
N SER A 541 22.40 -9.67 2.39
CA SER A 541 21.73 -9.25 1.15
C SER A 541 20.25 -9.13 1.40
N ASP A 542 19.72 -7.98 1.03
CA ASP A 542 18.30 -7.72 1.01
C ASP A 542 17.57 -8.47 -0.13
N LEU A 543 18.29 -9.24 -0.97
CA LEU A 543 17.77 -10.06 -2.07
C LEU A 543 17.64 -11.56 -1.72
N PRO A 544 16.73 -12.30 -2.36
CA PRO A 544 16.60 -13.75 -2.22
C PRO A 544 17.86 -14.51 -2.59
N ASN A 545 18.00 -15.66 -1.94
CA ASN A 545 19.21 -16.45 -1.91
C ASN A 545 19.32 -17.39 -3.14
N THR A 546 19.62 -16.86 -4.33
CA THR A 546 19.94 -17.65 -5.54
C THR A 546 21.33 -18.31 -5.47
N GLY A 547 21.46 -19.36 -4.67
CA GLY A 547 22.66 -20.21 -4.46
C GLY A 547 23.79 -20.11 -5.49
N THR A 548 24.91 -19.43 -5.19
CA THR A 548 26.33 -19.83 -5.45
C THR A 548 27.43 -18.87 -4.96
N ASP A 549 27.19 -17.60 -4.66
CA ASP A 549 28.30 -16.65 -4.38
C ASP A 549 28.44 -16.19 -2.92
N ASN A 550 29.69 -16.00 -2.45
CA ASN A 550 30.10 -15.85 -1.05
C ASN A 550 30.77 -14.49 -0.74
N ASN A 551 30.13 -13.35 -0.99
CA ASN A 551 30.72 -12.05 -0.62
C ASN A 551 29.69 -11.05 -0.07
N PRO A 552 29.86 -10.52 1.15
CA PRO A 552 28.87 -9.65 1.77
C PRO A 552 28.80 -8.24 1.17
N THR A 553 27.60 -7.64 1.10
CA THR A 553 27.45 -6.19 0.87
C THR A 553 28.04 -5.45 2.05
N THR A 554 29.12 -4.70 1.84
CA THR A 554 29.88 -4.06 2.94
C THR A 554 29.75 -2.54 2.97
N PHE A 555 28.87 -1.97 2.14
CA PHE A 555 28.74 -0.52 1.94
C PHE A 555 27.30 -0.02 2.11
N GLN A 556 27.14 1.30 2.25
CA GLN A 556 25.85 1.96 2.46
C GLN A 556 25.04 2.04 1.16
N HIS A 557 23.77 1.63 1.19
CA HIS A 557 22.89 1.63 0.02
C HIS A 557 21.44 1.94 0.41
N MET A 558 20.61 2.21 -0.61
CA MET A 558 19.18 2.51 -0.49
C MET A 558 18.34 1.32 -0.97
N VAL A 559 17.45 0.83 -0.12
CA VAL A 559 16.43 -0.15 -0.48
C VAL A 559 15.11 0.56 -0.78
N THR A 560 14.47 0.22 -1.90
CA THR A 560 13.23 0.85 -2.36
C THR A 560 12.05 -0.09 -2.21
N PHE A 561 11.06 0.34 -1.44
CA PHE A 561 9.72 -0.25 -1.41
C PHE A 561 8.80 0.57 -2.30
N ALA A 562 7.99 -0.10 -3.11
CA ALA A 562 7.04 0.56 -4.00
C ALA A 562 5.61 0.15 -3.62
N VAL A 563 4.73 1.15 -3.48
CA VAL A 563 3.33 0.95 -3.13
C VAL A 563 2.46 1.64 -4.17
N ALA A 564 1.75 0.83 -4.95
CA ALA A 564 0.78 1.28 -5.94
C ALA A 564 -0.66 1.05 -5.43
N PHE A 565 -1.57 1.95 -5.76
CA PHE A 565 -2.97 1.88 -5.33
C PHE A 565 -3.87 1.31 -6.43
N GLY A 566 -4.55 0.18 -6.19
CA GLY A 566 -5.71 -0.25 -6.98
C GLY A 566 -5.46 -0.56 -8.46
N VAL A 567 -4.21 -0.84 -8.83
CA VAL A 567 -3.81 -1.11 -10.22
C VAL A 567 -2.93 -2.34 -10.32
N THR A 568 -3.03 -3.05 -11.43
CA THR A 568 -2.24 -4.26 -11.69
C THR A 568 -1.49 -4.06 -13.00
N GLY A 569 -0.23 -4.48 -13.03
CA GLY A 569 0.56 -4.52 -14.26
C GLY A 569 0.21 -5.74 -15.11
N LYS A 570 1.05 -6.07 -16.09
CA LYS A 570 0.87 -7.29 -16.88
C LYS A 570 1.52 -8.50 -16.22
N LEU A 571 2.51 -8.26 -15.37
CA LEU A 571 3.12 -9.31 -14.56
C LEU A 571 2.23 -9.59 -13.35
N VAL A 572 2.04 -10.88 -13.07
CA VAL A 572 1.23 -11.37 -11.95
C VAL A 572 1.97 -12.48 -11.23
N ASP A 573 1.79 -12.50 -9.92
CA ASP A 573 2.10 -13.62 -9.05
C ASP A 573 0.75 -14.32 -8.79
N SER A 574 0.58 -15.49 -9.39
CA SER A 574 -0.66 -16.27 -9.32
C SER A 574 -0.50 -17.57 -8.57
N ASP A 575 0.71 -17.85 -8.07
CA ASP A 575 1.01 -19.11 -7.41
C ASP A 575 0.85 -19.00 -5.87
N THR A 576 1.37 -19.97 -5.15
CA THR A 576 1.21 -20.06 -3.68
C THR A 576 2.54 -20.30 -2.98
N ASP A 577 3.65 -20.06 -3.66
CA ASP A 577 4.99 -20.35 -3.14
C ASP A 577 5.50 -19.31 -2.13
N GLU A 578 4.71 -18.23 -1.95
CA GLU A 578 4.93 -17.13 -0.99
C GLU A 578 6.22 -16.33 -1.27
N ASP A 579 6.75 -16.37 -2.50
CA ASP A 579 7.94 -15.60 -2.89
C ASP A 579 7.65 -14.13 -3.28
N ASP A 580 6.39 -13.80 -3.55
CA ASP A 580 5.91 -12.49 -4.01
C ASP A 580 6.57 -12.04 -5.34
N TYR A 581 6.91 -12.98 -6.26
CA TYR A 581 7.52 -12.74 -7.58
C TYR A 581 6.60 -13.11 -8.74
N PRO A 582 6.76 -12.43 -9.89
CA PRO A 582 5.97 -12.77 -11.07
C PRO A 582 6.32 -14.16 -11.62
N ASP A 583 5.31 -14.93 -12.00
CA ASP A 583 5.46 -16.33 -12.48
C ASP A 583 6.19 -16.43 -13.82
N VAL A 584 5.95 -15.45 -14.69
CA VAL A 584 6.41 -15.40 -16.08
C VAL A 584 6.96 -14.03 -16.44
N ASP A 585 7.83 -14.01 -17.45
CA ASP A 585 8.35 -12.80 -18.05
C ASP A 585 7.29 -12.10 -18.91
N TYR A 586 7.60 -10.88 -19.37
CA TYR A 586 6.70 -10.09 -20.22
C TYR A 586 6.34 -10.75 -21.57
N ALA A 587 7.08 -11.78 -21.99
CA ALA A 587 6.78 -12.58 -23.18
C ALA A 587 5.98 -13.86 -22.87
N GLY A 588 5.61 -14.08 -21.60
CA GLY A 588 4.86 -15.26 -21.13
C GLY A 588 5.72 -16.50 -20.93
N ASN A 589 7.05 -16.37 -20.87
CA ASN A 589 7.95 -17.48 -20.58
C ASN A 589 8.18 -17.59 -19.07
N SER A 590 8.22 -18.81 -18.53
CA SER A 590 8.64 -19.02 -17.14
C SER A 590 10.07 -18.50 -16.92
N TRP A 591 10.30 -17.85 -15.78
CA TRP A 591 11.63 -17.39 -15.35
C TRP A 591 12.61 -18.54 -15.10
N GLY A 592 12.12 -19.76 -14.86
CA GLY A 592 12.96 -20.92 -14.54
C GLY A 592 13.61 -20.88 -13.15
N GLY A 593 13.03 -20.09 -12.23
CA GLY A 593 13.51 -19.74 -10.90
C GLY A 593 13.20 -18.26 -10.61
N ASP A 594 13.86 -17.68 -9.62
CA ASP A 594 13.71 -16.25 -9.30
C ASP A 594 13.97 -15.38 -10.54
N PRO A 595 13.17 -14.31 -10.77
CA PRO A 595 13.35 -13.41 -11.92
C PRO A 595 14.78 -12.83 -12.02
N ALA A 596 15.31 -12.72 -13.23
CA ALA A 596 16.60 -12.07 -13.43
C ALA A 596 16.44 -10.54 -13.40
N LYS A 597 17.35 -9.81 -12.72
CA LYS A 597 17.30 -8.33 -12.68
C LYS A 597 17.36 -7.69 -14.07
N ASN A 598 18.19 -8.24 -14.96
CA ASN A 598 18.28 -7.85 -16.37
C ASN A 598 17.28 -8.59 -17.28
N GLY A 599 16.26 -9.19 -16.67
CA GLY A 599 15.24 -9.99 -17.31
C GLY A 599 14.24 -9.15 -18.09
N ASN A 600 13.29 -9.82 -18.77
CA ASN A 600 12.25 -9.14 -19.54
C ASN A 600 11.06 -8.76 -18.65
N TRP A 601 11.21 -7.67 -17.88
CA TRP A 601 10.17 -7.13 -16.98
C TRP A 601 9.12 -6.27 -17.69
N GLY A 602 9.34 -5.94 -18.96
CA GLY A 602 8.45 -5.12 -19.77
C GLY A 602 9.14 -3.91 -20.38
N THR A 603 8.35 -2.99 -20.92
CA THR A 603 8.88 -1.84 -21.69
C THR A 603 8.68 -0.50 -21.01
N ALA A 604 7.97 -0.49 -19.87
CA ALA A 604 7.50 0.70 -19.16
C ALA A 604 6.81 1.76 -20.06
N ALA A 605 6.24 1.34 -21.20
CA ALA A 605 5.69 2.24 -22.21
C ALA A 605 4.18 2.48 -22.03
N SER A 606 3.42 1.44 -21.66
CA SER A 606 1.99 1.52 -21.39
C SER A 606 1.70 1.78 -19.90
N GLY A 607 0.43 1.96 -19.54
CA GLY A 607 0.01 2.11 -18.14
C GLY A 607 0.40 0.88 -17.30
N PRO A 608 0.00 -0.34 -17.70
CA PRO A 608 0.34 -1.58 -17.00
C PRO A 608 1.85 -1.81 -16.87
N ASP A 609 2.61 -1.55 -17.94
CA ASP A 609 4.07 -1.76 -17.90
C ASP A 609 4.79 -0.86 -16.88
N LYS A 610 4.21 0.31 -16.56
CA LYS A 610 4.77 1.22 -15.53
C LYS A 610 4.54 0.70 -14.12
N ILE A 611 3.51 -0.12 -13.93
CA ILE A 611 3.25 -0.81 -12.67
C ILE A 611 4.23 -1.97 -12.53
N ASP A 612 4.50 -2.70 -13.61
CA ASP A 612 5.54 -3.75 -13.63
C ASP A 612 6.93 -3.16 -13.34
N ASP A 613 7.25 -1.97 -13.85
CA ASP A 613 8.48 -1.23 -13.53
C ASP A 613 8.61 -0.90 -12.02
N LEU A 614 7.49 -0.63 -11.32
CA LEU A 614 7.52 -0.46 -9.86
C LEU A 614 7.85 -1.76 -9.12
N TRP A 615 7.34 -2.89 -9.63
CA TRP A 615 7.69 -4.21 -9.10
C TRP A 615 9.17 -4.50 -9.31
N HIS A 616 9.65 -4.28 -10.53
CA HIS A 616 11.05 -4.45 -10.90
C HIS A 616 11.98 -3.56 -10.05
N ALA A 617 11.59 -2.32 -9.77
CA ALA A 617 12.33 -1.43 -8.88
C ALA A 617 12.45 -1.93 -7.44
N ALA A 618 11.36 -2.45 -6.88
CA ALA A 618 11.40 -3.07 -5.56
C ALA A 618 12.29 -4.31 -5.57
N TYR A 619 12.12 -5.17 -6.57
CA TYR A 619 12.91 -6.40 -6.74
C TYR A 619 14.41 -6.11 -6.84
N ASN A 620 14.81 -5.16 -7.68
CA ASN A 620 16.22 -4.81 -7.92
C ASN A 620 16.98 -4.41 -6.65
N THR A 621 16.26 -3.93 -5.63
CA THR A 621 16.84 -3.43 -4.38
C THR A 621 16.56 -4.30 -3.16
N GLY A 622 15.89 -5.46 -3.34
CA GLY A 622 15.48 -6.29 -2.22
C GLY A 622 14.38 -5.67 -1.36
N GLY A 623 13.60 -4.77 -1.94
CA GLY A 623 12.38 -4.23 -1.34
C GLY A 623 11.16 -5.11 -1.62
N THR A 624 9.98 -4.55 -1.33
CA THR A 624 8.70 -5.20 -1.62
C THR A 624 7.86 -4.26 -2.47
N PHE A 625 7.25 -4.82 -3.51
CA PHE A 625 6.18 -4.17 -4.24
C PHE A 625 4.84 -4.57 -3.63
N ALA A 626 4.02 -3.57 -3.32
CA ALA A 626 2.67 -3.78 -2.88
C ALA A 626 1.73 -3.03 -3.82
N SER A 627 1.01 -3.77 -4.65
CA SER A 627 -0.25 -3.25 -5.16
C SER A 627 -1.35 -3.64 -4.17
N ALA A 628 -2.16 -2.67 -3.76
CA ALA A 628 -3.27 -2.93 -2.86
C ALA A 628 -4.52 -2.22 -3.35
N SER A 629 -5.62 -2.98 -3.43
CA SER A 629 -6.90 -2.49 -3.93
C SER A 629 -7.81 -1.99 -2.82
N THR A 630 -7.39 -2.11 -1.56
CA THR A 630 -8.19 -1.71 -0.39
C THR A 630 -7.34 -1.00 0.67
N PRO A 631 -7.92 -0.07 1.47
CA PRO A 631 -7.19 0.60 2.55
C PRO A 631 -6.56 -0.34 3.59
N ASP A 632 -7.25 -1.43 3.92
CA ASP A 632 -6.76 -2.43 4.88
C ASP A 632 -5.58 -3.20 4.30
N GLU A 633 -5.65 -3.59 3.02
CA GLU A 633 -4.56 -4.27 2.33
C GLU A 633 -3.31 -3.38 2.26
N ILE A 634 -3.46 -2.08 1.95
CA ILE A 634 -2.33 -1.13 1.94
C ILE A 634 -1.66 -1.10 3.30
N THR A 635 -2.46 -0.97 4.37
CA THR A 635 -1.97 -0.90 5.73
C THR A 635 -1.25 -2.19 6.12
N GLN A 636 -1.82 -3.35 5.79
CA GLN A 636 -1.22 -4.65 6.06
C GLN A 636 0.09 -4.86 5.29
N ARG A 637 0.10 -4.57 3.98
CA ARG A 637 1.30 -4.69 3.13
C ARG A 637 2.43 -3.78 3.62
N LEU A 638 2.10 -2.57 4.05
CA LEU A 638 3.06 -1.63 4.63
C LEU A 638 3.57 -2.07 6.02
N ILE A 639 2.69 -2.57 6.88
CA ILE A 639 3.10 -3.15 8.18
C ILE A 639 4.01 -4.34 7.94
N ASN A 640 3.74 -5.17 6.94
CA ASN A 640 4.60 -6.29 6.56
C ASN A 640 5.96 -5.80 6.03
N ALA A 641 5.98 -4.80 5.15
CA ALA A 641 7.22 -4.19 4.65
C ALA A 641 8.09 -3.65 5.81
N ILE A 642 7.48 -2.96 6.77
CA ILE A 642 8.19 -2.39 7.91
C ILE A 642 8.57 -3.44 8.96
N SER A 643 7.76 -4.50 9.11
CA SER A 643 8.13 -5.68 9.87
C SER A 643 9.37 -6.34 9.27
N ASN A 644 9.48 -6.41 7.93
CA ASN A 644 10.68 -6.90 7.25
C ASN A 644 11.88 -5.98 7.50
N ILE A 645 11.70 -4.65 7.50
CA ILE A 645 12.73 -3.69 7.93
C ILE A 645 13.16 -3.93 9.38
N ALA A 646 12.22 -4.17 10.29
CA ALA A 646 12.51 -4.43 11.71
C ALA A 646 13.25 -5.76 11.90
N LYS A 647 12.90 -6.81 11.15
CA LYS A 647 13.61 -8.10 11.17
C LYS A 647 15.09 -7.92 10.77
N ARG A 648 15.37 -7.07 9.77
CA ARG A 648 16.74 -6.74 9.32
C ARG A 648 17.57 -6.01 10.38
N GLN A 649 16.95 -5.35 11.37
CA GLN A 649 17.66 -4.76 12.53
C GLN A 649 17.98 -5.78 13.63
N SER A 650 17.17 -6.83 13.76
CA SER A 650 17.26 -7.78 14.87
C SER A 650 18.44 -8.75 14.76
N SER A 651 19.24 -8.67 13.69
CA SER A 651 20.50 -9.40 13.48
C SER A 651 21.67 -8.86 14.33
N ALA A 652 21.45 -7.80 15.13
CA ALA A 652 22.47 -7.10 15.90
C ALA A 652 23.13 -7.95 17.01
N SER A 653 24.44 -7.71 17.21
CA SER A 653 25.31 -8.50 18.08
C SER A 653 25.59 -7.89 19.44
N ALA A 654 25.70 -8.71 20.49
CA ALA A 654 26.30 -8.28 21.77
C ALA A 654 27.83 -8.31 21.68
N VAL A 655 28.49 -7.27 22.21
CA VAL A 655 29.96 -7.17 22.27
C VAL A 655 30.44 -7.51 23.68
N ALA A 656 31.33 -8.49 23.81
CA ALA A 656 31.94 -8.90 25.07
C ALA A 656 33.47 -8.91 24.95
N LEU A 657 34.15 -8.35 25.95
CA LEU A 657 35.60 -8.37 26.07
C LEU A 657 36.04 -9.53 26.97
N ASN A 658 37.11 -10.23 26.60
CA ASN A 658 37.66 -11.33 27.40
C ASN A 658 38.53 -10.87 28.59
N SER A 659 38.81 -9.57 28.72
CA SER A 659 39.73 -9.01 29.72
C SER A 659 39.48 -7.52 29.96
N GLY A 660 39.63 -7.06 31.21
CA GLY A 660 39.56 -5.64 31.59
C GLY A 660 40.86 -4.86 31.38
N THR A 661 41.91 -5.50 30.84
CA THR A 661 43.19 -4.89 30.48
C THR A 661 43.61 -5.33 29.09
N LEU A 662 43.96 -4.36 28.23
CA LEU A 662 44.44 -4.59 26.87
C LEU A 662 45.85 -5.19 26.91
N ASN A 663 46.06 -6.30 26.21
CA ASN A 663 47.36 -6.93 25.98
C ASN A 663 47.41 -7.48 24.53
N ALA A 664 48.60 -7.87 24.05
CA ALA A 664 48.80 -8.36 22.67
C ALA A 664 47.97 -9.60 22.28
N ASN A 665 47.25 -10.22 23.22
CA ASN A 665 46.39 -11.38 23.02
C ASN A 665 44.91 -11.10 23.39
N SER A 666 44.53 -9.83 23.57
CA SER A 666 43.15 -9.46 23.88
C SER A 666 42.28 -9.65 22.64
N ARG A 667 41.08 -10.21 22.84
CA ARG A 667 40.16 -10.52 21.75
C ARG A 667 38.78 -9.96 22.06
N LEU A 668 38.23 -9.22 21.11
CA LEU A 668 36.82 -8.84 21.12
C LEU A 668 36.00 -10.04 20.65
N TYR A 669 34.99 -10.42 21.41
CA TYR A 669 34.03 -11.43 21.01
C TYR A 669 32.69 -10.74 20.71
N GLN A 670 32.22 -10.87 19.48
CA GLN A 670 30.95 -10.30 19.03
C GLN A 670 30.01 -11.45 18.67
N ALA A 671 28.87 -11.53 19.34
CA ALA A 671 27.87 -12.58 19.12
C ALA A 671 26.66 -12.01 18.37
N ALA A 672 26.47 -12.40 17.11
CA ALA A 672 25.30 -12.04 16.29
C ALA A 672 24.19 -13.07 16.45
N PHE A 673 22.94 -12.62 16.37
CA PHE A 673 21.77 -13.50 16.43
C PHE A 673 20.77 -13.11 15.34
N ASN A 674 20.45 -14.02 14.43
CA ASN A 674 19.43 -13.83 13.42
C ASN A 674 18.11 -14.45 13.91
N SER A 675 17.08 -13.62 14.07
CA SER A 675 15.77 -14.03 14.58
C SER A 675 14.90 -14.75 13.53
N SER A 676 15.22 -14.67 12.24
CA SER A 676 14.45 -15.36 11.18
C SER A 676 14.71 -16.87 11.17
N ASN A 677 15.96 -17.27 11.37
CA ASN A 677 16.38 -18.68 11.32
C ASN A 677 16.91 -19.20 12.67
N TRP A 678 16.81 -18.39 13.74
CA TRP A 678 17.28 -18.72 15.09
C TRP A 678 18.78 -19.12 15.13
N SER A 679 19.56 -18.65 14.16
CA SER A 679 20.99 -18.91 14.11
C SER A 679 21.78 -17.79 14.80
N GLY A 680 22.97 -18.12 15.27
CA GLY A 680 23.89 -17.14 15.82
C GLY A 680 25.30 -17.39 15.32
N SER A 681 26.08 -16.31 15.20
CA SER A 681 27.50 -16.39 14.85
C SER A 681 28.34 -15.71 15.92
N LEU A 682 29.53 -16.25 16.21
CA LEU A 682 30.46 -15.69 17.19
C LEU A 682 31.76 -15.32 16.47
N ARG A 683 32.01 -14.01 16.31
CA ARG A 683 33.24 -13.48 15.71
C ARG A 683 34.25 -13.14 16.80
N SER A 684 35.53 -13.41 16.53
CA SER A 684 36.62 -13.15 17.48
C SER A 684 37.72 -12.32 16.84
N ILE A 685 37.80 -11.03 17.21
CA ILE A 685 38.69 -10.05 16.62
C ILE A 685 39.89 -9.81 17.55
N PRO A 686 41.15 -9.98 17.12
CA PRO A 686 42.32 -9.63 17.93
C PRO A 686 42.45 -8.10 18.06
N ILE A 687 42.65 -7.60 19.27
CA ILE A 687 42.88 -6.17 19.54
C ILE A 687 44.39 -5.96 19.69
N GLN A 688 45.00 -5.14 18.82
CA GLN A 688 46.40 -4.71 18.95
C GLN A 688 46.50 -3.31 19.54
N ASP A 689 47.56 -3.06 20.32
CA ASP A 689 47.81 -1.80 21.01
C ASP A 689 48.25 -0.73 20.00
N GLY A 690 47.37 0.23 19.73
CA GLY A 690 47.57 1.39 18.87
C GLY A 690 46.66 2.52 19.36
N PRO A 691 46.92 3.79 18.99
CA PRO A 691 46.05 4.91 19.40
C PRO A 691 44.59 4.58 19.04
N VAL A 692 43.68 4.84 19.98
CA VAL A 692 42.24 4.72 19.76
C VAL A 692 41.89 5.61 18.59
N ASP A 693 41.51 5.01 17.47
CA ASP A 693 40.92 5.74 16.35
C ASP A 693 39.57 6.28 16.81
N GLU A 694 39.37 7.59 16.73
CA GLU A 694 38.08 8.24 17.04
C GLU A 694 37.02 7.96 15.95
N ASN A 695 37.35 7.08 14.98
CA ASN A 695 36.49 6.64 13.88
C ASN A 695 36.41 5.11 13.84
N PRO A 696 35.26 4.50 14.20
CA PRO A 696 35.07 3.07 14.00
C PRO A 696 34.69 2.80 12.53
N GLU A 697 35.50 1.99 11.85
CA GLU A 697 35.16 1.34 10.56
C GLU A 697 33.86 0.52 10.67
#